data_AF-A0A1L9X866-F1
#
_entry.id   AF-A0A1L9X866-F1
#
_cell.length_a   1.000
_cell.length_b   1.000
_cell.length_c   1.000
_cell.angle_alpha   90.00
_cell.angle_beta   90.00
_cell.angle_gamma   90.00
#
_symmetry.space_group_name_H-M   'P 1'
#
loop_
_entity.id
_entity.type
_entity.pdbx_description
1 polymer ?
#
loop_
_entity_poly.entity_id
_entity_poly.type
_entity_poly.pdbx_seq_one_letter_code
_entity_poly.pdbx_strand_id
1 'polypeptide(L)'
;MGLLQSLVVANTAGYGVSDWENHMTEAIHAHIDAFALNIANGESTTETSLGNAFIAAQSTGIQLFFSFDYAGNGAWAKADVISLLNAYGGTSDTYWHHNGQPLCSTFEGPGNAADWVDIKKQTGCFFVPDWSSLGAKVAMEQADGVADGLFSWAAWPYGPSDMDTYTDASYQQYLGGKPYMMPVSPWFFTNMPGYDKNWLWRGDDLWYDRWQQVLYLAPEFVEIISWNDYGESHYIGPSYDSHNALAAASYVAFGQGYGDAPYNYAEAYDHSGWRALLPFLIDTYKNNVTTITEEGLSAWYRLNAAGACASDGGTTGNTVSQLQLEYQAKDIPQDKIFYSAVLGSAAQVSVTVGGIDLGASWTHTPSGNAGIYHGSVAFTGHAGGVTITITRDGNTVVSLGGNEISSGCSNTLGAENWNAWVGSAMAGNAISVKPTSLADQVCVEGWGKGNFAGLCEFTCSLGYCPMGACVCSKMGPPPTMPKATGIRGYPIAGESPSYSGLCSFACNYGDCLEGVCGTVEVPLTIPTVSPFTPDTCTAGTGSGAFAGLCSYGCNVGYCPIHNCTCTATGPLNVPAAANTSITGISTVGGDSGLCNFACERGYCPGPTCVDNADNMDPCATDDGSNPECALSEVCDFSQTFATLDALEAAVDTLQPACVDFYTLDGLATVLQQTLTNYTGITSSYDTKFDDYVKYVKEMIPDQLAAFMSTDAPYGPGNAYFQCTYSQNGRNHTTGSCPGDIGIDTGTFTVYYQLVDAEGFYGNLSADYGIDQSWVQFGTQELDEPCTPAMYKTGCAAIHRTYAGFPVKAADSAITVANPKEIMVQALPNVQNLTATISVAKIELALGSWLGTTDDLVQSLSLAVFMLSQAVASMQAVVATADSYEAAKKKEMINEILMGVLLVVPFLGELEAVADVFAGLSRIITMIGDVGIGATTVYAIVDNPKMAPLTILETLLLGGMRDPNEFATMGSVRRAMTKDEIKSLGTEIEALDDQFQSIVAKCLST
;
A
#
# COMPACT_ATOMS: atom_id res chain seq x y z
N MET A 1 27.85 -20.08 7.39
CA MET A 1 26.45 -19.88 6.96
C MET A 1 26.13 -18.42 7.12
N GLY A 2 25.67 -17.75 6.07
CA GLY A 2 25.22 -16.36 6.12
C GLY A 2 23.72 -16.27 5.91
N LEU A 3 23.07 -15.37 6.63
CA LEU A 3 21.68 -15.00 6.42
C LEU A 3 21.60 -13.54 5.94
N LEU A 4 21.21 -13.38 4.70
CA LEU A 4 21.23 -12.14 3.95
C LEU A 4 19.80 -11.68 3.67
N GLN A 5 19.62 -10.39 3.44
CA GLN A 5 18.31 -9.79 3.22
C GLN A 5 18.36 -8.85 2.02
N SER A 6 17.56 -9.13 0.99
CA SER A 6 17.42 -8.25 -0.16
C SER A 6 16.74 -6.94 0.24
N LEU A 7 17.27 -5.80 -0.18
CA LEU A 7 16.73 -4.45 0.05
C LEU A 7 16.85 -3.61 -1.22
N VAL A 8 15.71 -3.10 -1.70
CA VAL A 8 15.60 -2.24 -2.88
C VAL A 8 15.96 -0.80 -2.50
N VAL A 9 17.08 -0.29 -3.00
CA VAL A 9 17.60 1.05 -2.64
C VAL A 9 16.77 2.16 -3.28
N ALA A 10 16.11 1.92 -4.41
CA ALA A 10 15.22 2.91 -5.02
C ALA A 10 14.08 3.33 -4.08
N ASN A 11 13.62 2.42 -3.22
CA ASN A 11 12.54 2.66 -2.25
C ASN A 11 13.02 3.38 -0.97
N THR A 12 14.24 3.93 -0.95
CA THR A 12 14.82 4.63 0.21
C THR A 12 15.13 6.10 -0.06
N ALA A 13 14.55 6.71 -1.10
CA ALA A 13 14.86 8.08 -1.51
C ALA A 13 14.68 9.13 -0.40
N GLY A 14 13.71 8.91 0.50
CA GLY A 14 13.44 9.79 1.65
C GLY A 14 14.23 9.45 2.91
N TYR A 15 15.03 8.38 2.93
CA TYR A 15 15.62 7.86 4.17
C TYR A 15 16.83 8.68 4.58
N GLY A 16 16.78 9.23 5.79
CA GLY A 16 17.94 9.72 6.52
C GLY A 16 18.73 8.59 7.17
N VAL A 17 19.87 8.93 7.78
CA VAL A 17 20.70 7.96 8.51
C VAL A 17 19.91 7.26 9.62
N SER A 18 19.08 8.00 10.38
CA SER A 18 18.28 7.42 11.47
C SER A 18 17.24 6.41 10.98
N ASP A 19 16.67 6.62 9.80
CA ASP A 19 15.68 5.70 9.23
C ASP A 19 16.34 4.39 8.81
N TRP A 20 17.54 4.49 8.20
CA TRP A 20 18.40 3.34 7.96
C TRP A 20 18.79 2.63 9.26
N GLU A 21 19.21 3.35 10.30
CA GLU A 21 19.55 2.76 11.60
C GLU A 21 18.37 2.00 12.22
N ASN A 22 17.14 2.52 12.09
CA ASN A 22 15.93 1.84 12.54
C ASN A 22 15.72 0.53 11.78
N HIS A 23 15.77 0.56 10.44
CA HIS A 23 15.62 -0.64 9.61
C HIS A 23 16.71 -1.69 9.91
N MET A 24 17.96 -1.26 10.08
CA MET A 24 19.09 -2.12 10.43
C MET A 24 18.95 -2.73 11.82
N THR A 25 18.48 -1.96 12.80
CA THR A 25 18.20 -2.45 14.15
C THR A 25 17.14 -3.54 14.12
N GLU A 26 16.06 -3.34 13.36
CA GLU A 26 15.02 -4.35 13.19
C GLU A 26 15.52 -5.61 12.50
N ALA A 27 16.42 -5.48 11.53
CA ALA A 27 17.06 -6.63 10.88
C ALA A 27 17.97 -7.40 11.84
N ILE A 28 18.74 -6.69 12.67
CA ILE A 28 19.56 -7.29 13.75
C ILE A 28 18.66 -8.02 14.75
N HIS A 29 17.53 -7.44 15.16
CA HIS A 29 16.56 -8.10 16.04
C HIS A 29 15.98 -9.37 15.41
N ALA A 30 15.83 -9.40 14.10
CA ALA A 30 15.46 -10.60 13.35
C ALA A 30 16.64 -11.56 13.10
N HIS A 31 17.85 -11.28 13.58
CA HIS A 31 19.09 -12.07 13.41
C HIS A 31 19.62 -12.15 11.96
N ILE A 32 19.30 -11.15 11.14
CA ILE A 32 19.84 -10.98 9.79
C ILE A 32 21.28 -10.44 9.89
N ASP A 33 22.19 -11.01 9.10
CA ASP A 33 23.61 -10.67 9.16
C ASP A 33 23.96 -9.45 8.28
N ALA A 34 23.34 -9.35 7.10
CA ALA A 34 23.63 -8.28 6.15
C ALA A 34 22.48 -7.97 5.20
N PHE A 35 22.46 -6.73 4.69
CA PHE A 35 21.59 -6.35 3.57
C PHE A 35 22.32 -6.50 2.22
N ALA A 36 21.66 -7.17 1.28
CA ALA A 36 21.96 -7.16 -0.14
C ALA A 36 21.28 -5.92 -0.77
N LEU A 37 22.06 -4.89 -1.04
CA LEU A 37 21.56 -3.63 -1.60
C LEU A 37 21.33 -3.79 -3.10
N ASN A 38 20.06 -4.00 -3.49
CA ASN A 38 19.65 -3.99 -4.90
C ASN A 38 19.73 -2.54 -5.41
N ILE A 39 20.64 -2.31 -6.36
CA ILE A 39 20.88 -1.00 -6.99
C ILE A 39 20.75 -1.08 -8.50
N ALA A 40 19.86 -0.26 -9.06
CA ALA A 40 19.65 -0.14 -10.51
C ALA A 40 20.63 0.85 -11.14
N ASN A 41 21.03 0.57 -12.38
CA ASN A 41 21.94 1.42 -13.14
C ASN A 41 21.33 2.83 -13.35
N GLY A 42 22.13 3.89 -13.17
CA GLY A 42 21.70 5.26 -13.44
C GLY A 42 20.58 5.79 -12.51
N GLU A 43 20.22 5.06 -11.46
CA GLU A 43 19.18 5.48 -10.52
C GLU A 43 19.67 6.64 -9.63
N SER A 44 18.90 7.73 -9.63
CA SER A 44 19.26 8.99 -8.97
C SER A 44 19.36 8.86 -7.45
N THR A 45 18.58 7.95 -6.87
CA THR A 45 18.53 7.67 -5.43
C THR A 45 19.80 6.97 -4.91
N THR A 46 20.56 6.30 -5.78
CA THR A 46 21.67 5.41 -5.40
C THR A 46 22.75 6.17 -4.64
N GLU A 47 23.28 7.27 -5.17
CA GLU A 47 24.43 7.95 -4.58
C GLU A 47 24.15 8.45 -3.14
N THR A 48 23.00 9.11 -2.95
CA THR A 48 22.62 9.65 -1.63
C THR A 48 22.30 8.54 -0.64
N SER A 49 21.53 7.53 -1.06
CA SER A 49 21.09 6.45 -0.17
C SER A 49 22.24 5.55 0.27
N LEU A 50 23.20 5.25 -0.62
CA LEU A 50 24.39 4.48 -0.25
C LEU A 50 25.22 5.19 0.82
N GLY A 51 25.42 6.50 0.70
CA GLY A 51 26.11 7.29 1.73
C GLY A 51 25.45 7.14 3.10
N ASN A 52 24.14 7.33 3.18
CA ASN A 52 23.39 7.20 4.43
C ASN A 52 23.41 5.77 4.99
N ALA A 53 23.22 4.76 4.12
CA ALA A 53 23.21 3.35 4.52
C ALA A 53 24.56 2.93 5.13
N PHE A 54 25.70 3.26 4.52
CA PHE A 54 27.01 2.88 5.05
C PHE A 54 27.36 3.60 6.36
N ILE A 55 26.89 4.83 6.57
CA ILE A 55 27.01 5.53 7.85
C ILE A 55 26.19 4.82 8.93
N ALA A 56 24.93 4.48 8.63
CA ALA A 56 24.05 3.74 9.55
C ALA A 56 24.60 2.34 9.88
N ALA A 57 25.16 1.64 8.90
CA ALA A 57 25.81 0.33 9.08
C ALA A 57 27.02 0.43 10.02
N GLN A 58 27.82 1.49 9.91
CA GLN A 58 28.93 1.73 10.84
C GLN A 58 28.45 1.93 12.28
N SER A 59 27.29 2.57 12.46
CA SER A 59 26.68 2.85 13.77
C SER A 59 26.06 1.61 14.41
N THR A 60 25.29 0.84 13.63
CA THR A 60 24.54 -0.34 14.10
C THR A 60 25.37 -1.62 14.12
N GLY A 61 26.40 -1.71 13.29
CA GLY A 61 27.26 -2.88 13.14
C GLY A 61 26.73 -3.97 12.19
N ILE A 62 25.60 -3.74 11.52
CA ILE A 62 25.17 -4.63 10.44
C ILE A 62 26.05 -4.43 9.20
N GLN A 63 26.23 -5.47 8.39
CA GLN A 63 27.01 -5.39 7.17
C GLN A 63 26.11 -5.19 5.93
N LEU A 64 26.69 -4.67 4.86
CA LEU A 64 26.02 -4.41 3.58
C LEU A 64 26.83 -5.05 2.45
N PHE A 65 26.19 -5.39 1.33
CA PHE A 65 26.90 -5.67 0.09
C PHE A 65 26.04 -5.32 -1.13
N PHE A 66 26.68 -5.14 -2.28
CA PHE A 66 25.96 -4.78 -3.50
C PHE A 66 25.38 -5.99 -4.21
N SER A 67 24.09 -5.88 -4.54
CA SER A 67 23.40 -6.65 -5.55
C SER A 67 23.13 -5.73 -6.75
N PHE A 68 23.93 -5.85 -7.80
CA PHE A 68 23.77 -4.97 -8.96
C PHE A 68 22.59 -5.44 -9.81
N ASP A 69 21.57 -4.59 -9.96
CA ASP A 69 20.42 -4.89 -10.78
C ASP A 69 20.72 -4.58 -12.26
N TYR A 70 20.86 -5.63 -13.06
CA TYR A 70 21.11 -5.53 -14.51
C TYR A 70 19.83 -5.53 -15.35
N ALA A 71 18.67 -5.76 -14.73
CA ALA A 71 17.39 -5.83 -15.42
C ALA A 71 16.56 -4.55 -15.26
N GLY A 72 16.55 -3.94 -14.07
CA GLY A 72 15.65 -2.84 -13.70
C GLY A 72 15.81 -1.56 -14.52
N ASN A 73 17.04 -1.15 -14.84
CA ASN A 73 17.30 0.03 -15.69
C ASN A 73 18.41 -0.25 -16.74
N GLY A 74 18.43 -1.50 -17.21
CA GLY A 74 19.42 -2.02 -18.14
C GLY A 74 20.77 -2.35 -17.50
N ALA A 75 21.67 -2.88 -18.32
CA ALA A 75 22.95 -3.41 -17.88
C ALA A 75 23.90 -2.33 -17.34
N TRP A 76 24.59 -2.64 -16.24
CA TRP A 76 25.63 -1.80 -15.67
C TRP A 76 26.88 -1.73 -16.56
N ALA A 77 27.47 -0.53 -16.67
CA ALA A 77 28.79 -0.39 -17.25
C ALA A 77 29.85 -0.99 -16.31
N LYS A 78 30.73 -1.84 -16.86
CA LYS A 78 31.81 -2.49 -16.12
C LYS A 78 32.64 -1.55 -15.23
N ALA A 79 32.96 -0.36 -15.74
CA ALA A 79 33.79 0.61 -15.01
C ALA A 79 33.12 1.13 -13.73
N ASP A 80 31.79 1.30 -13.75
CA ASP A 80 31.03 1.82 -12.62
C ASP A 80 30.91 0.78 -11.51
N VAL A 81 30.70 -0.50 -11.88
CA VAL A 81 30.74 -1.63 -10.95
C VAL A 81 32.09 -1.72 -10.23
N ILE A 82 33.20 -1.61 -10.99
CA ILE A 82 34.56 -1.60 -10.41
C ILE A 82 34.74 -0.42 -9.47
N SER A 83 34.25 0.76 -9.85
CA SER A 83 34.34 1.98 -9.04
C SER A 83 33.63 1.81 -7.70
N LEU A 84 32.39 1.34 -7.70
CA LEU A 84 31.59 1.12 -6.49
C LEU A 84 32.20 0.07 -5.57
N LEU A 85 32.61 -1.08 -6.12
CA LEU A 85 33.26 -2.14 -5.32
C LEU A 85 34.58 -1.67 -4.70
N ASN A 86 35.38 -0.88 -5.41
CA ASN A 86 36.61 -0.33 -4.85
C ASN A 86 36.35 0.76 -3.81
N ALA A 87 35.24 1.51 -3.92
CA ALA A 87 34.88 2.57 -2.99
C ALA A 87 34.39 2.02 -1.64
N TYR A 88 33.60 0.93 -1.64
CA TYR A 88 32.94 0.43 -0.43
C TYR A 88 33.42 -0.96 0.02
N GLY A 89 33.83 -1.81 -0.91
CA GLY A 89 34.14 -3.22 -0.65
C GLY A 89 35.39 -3.46 0.20
N GLY A 90 36.25 -2.47 0.41
CA GLY A 90 37.49 -2.65 1.17
C GLY A 90 37.34 -2.75 2.69
N THR A 91 36.17 -2.40 3.24
CA THR A 91 35.97 -2.23 4.69
C THR A 91 35.14 -3.37 5.27
N SER A 92 35.76 -4.34 5.94
CA SER A 92 35.06 -5.49 6.49
C SER A 92 34.12 -5.19 7.65
N ASP A 93 34.23 -4.03 8.28
CA ASP A 93 33.37 -3.67 9.42
C ASP A 93 31.93 -3.33 8.97
N THR A 94 31.76 -2.85 7.74
CA THR A 94 30.47 -2.43 7.19
C THR A 94 30.09 -3.13 5.90
N TYR A 95 31.05 -3.76 5.21
CA TYR A 95 30.82 -4.49 3.97
C TYR A 95 30.97 -5.99 4.21
N TRP A 96 30.02 -6.81 3.74
CA TRP A 96 30.04 -8.26 3.96
C TRP A 96 31.18 -8.92 3.19
N HIS A 97 32.00 -9.71 3.89
CA HIS A 97 33.12 -10.44 3.31
C HIS A 97 32.96 -11.95 3.48
N HIS A 98 33.13 -12.71 2.41
CA HIS A 98 33.28 -14.16 2.46
C HIS A 98 34.76 -14.53 2.39
N ASN A 99 35.27 -15.19 3.42
CA ASN A 99 36.68 -15.59 3.51
C ASN A 99 37.69 -14.45 3.24
N GLY A 100 37.35 -13.22 3.65
CA GLY A 100 38.16 -12.03 3.46
C GLY A 100 38.05 -11.37 2.08
N GLN A 101 37.14 -11.84 1.22
CA GLN A 101 36.82 -11.22 -0.07
C GLN A 101 35.45 -10.51 0.01
N PRO A 102 35.30 -9.28 -0.52
CA PRO A 102 34.02 -8.59 -0.51
C PRO A 102 33.02 -9.34 -1.37
N LEU A 103 31.87 -9.69 -0.81
CA LEU A 103 30.83 -10.38 -1.56
C LEU A 103 30.09 -9.39 -2.48
N CYS A 104 29.72 -9.82 -3.67
CA CYS A 104 28.71 -9.11 -4.47
C CYS A 104 27.84 -10.10 -5.24
N SER A 105 26.63 -9.66 -5.56
CA SER A 105 25.68 -10.41 -6.40
C SER A 105 25.14 -9.51 -7.51
N THR A 106 24.27 -10.08 -8.34
CA THR A 106 23.46 -9.36 -9.30
C THR A 106 22.02 -9.84 -9.22
N PHE A 107 21.09 -9.03 -9.71
CA PHE A 107 19.82 -9.50 -10.23
C PHE A 107 19.94 -9.56 -11.76
N GLU A 108 19.84 -10.77 -12.31
CA GLU A 108 20.07 -11.08 -13.71
C GLU A 108 21.41 -10.53 -14.28
N GLY A 109 21.46 -10.22 -15.58
CA GLY A 109 22.67 -9.78 -16.30
C GLY A 109 23.57 -10.86 -16.91
N PRO A 110 23.10 -12.07 -17.28
CA PRO A 110 23.98 -13.11 -17.85
C PRO A 110 24.65 -12.67 -19.17
N GLY A 111 24.02 -11.77 -19.93
CA GLY A 111 24.61 -11.19 -21.15
C GLY A 111 25.93 -10.42 -20.90
N ASN A 112 26.17 -10.01 -19.65
CA ASN A 112 27.38 -9.30 -19.22
C ASN A 112 28.34 -10.18 -18.42
N ALA A 113 28.14 -11.51 -18.37
CA ALA A 113 28.99 -12.42 -17.60
C ALA A 113 30.49 -12.29 -17.93
N ALA A 114 30.85 -11.96 -19.17
CA ALA A 114 32.24 -11.79 -19.59
C ALA A 114 32.94 -10.59 -18.92
N ASP A 115 32.20 -9.54 -18.52
CA ASP A 115 32.76 -8.39 -17.82
C ASP A 115 33.29 -8.77 -16.44
N TRP A 116 32.64 -9.74 -15.79
CA TRP A 116 32.96 -10.18 -14.44
C TRP A 116 34.34 -10.83 -14.31
N VAL A 117 34.92 -11.34 -15.40
CA VAL A 117 36.31 -11.84 -15.41
C VAL A 117 37.29 -10.71 -15.05
N ASP A 118 37.05 -9.51 -15.57
CA ASP A 118 37.89 -8.33 -15.33
C ASP A 118 37.48 -7.62 -14.02
N ILE A 119 36.19 -7.52 -13.72
CA ILE A 119 35.68 -6.94 -12.46
C ILE A 119 36.29 -7.67 -11.26
N LYS A 120 36.18 -9.01 -11.22
CA LYS A 120 36.74 -9.82 -10.13
C LYS A 120 38.25 -9.68 -10.03
N LYS A 121 38.95 -9.63 -11.17
CA LYS A 121 40.41 -9.46 -11.18
C LYS A 121 40.84 -8.12 -10.58
N GLN A 122 40.08 -7.06 -10.78
CA GLN A 122 40.43 -5.71 -10.30
C GLN A 122 39.98 -5.45 -8.86
N THR A 123 38.88 -6.05 -8.44
CA THR A 123 38.25 -5.78 -7.12
C THR A 123 38.54 -6.87 -6.09
N GLY A 124 38.86 -8.09 -6.53
CA GLY A 124 39.03 -9.25 -5.66
C GLY A 124 37.73 -9.81 -5.06
N CYS A 125 36.57 -9.39 -5.57
CA CYS A 125 35.28 -9.77 -5.00
C CYS A 125 34.97 -11.28 -5.11
N PHE A 126 34.14 -11.74 -4.18
CA PHE A 126 33.50 -13.05 -4.17
C PHE A 126 32.13 -12.93 -4.84
N PHE A 127 31.97 -13.51 -6.02
CA PHE A 127 30.86 -13.20 -6.91
C PHE A 127 29.78 -14.30 -6.92
N VAL A 128 28.57 -13.95 -6.49
CA VAL A 128 27.41 -14.86 -6.39
C VAL A 128 26.21 -14.26 -7.13
N PRO A 129 26.18 -14.30 -8.49
CA PRO A 129 25.08 -13.73 -9.26
C PRO A 129 23.80 -14.54 -9.16
N ASP A 130 22.66 -13.86 -9.30
CA ASP A 130 21.44 -14.47 -9.80
C ASP A 130 21.43 -14.42 -11.33
N TRP A 131 21.49 -15.60 -11.95
CA TRP A 131 21.29 -15.80 -13.39
C TRP A 131 20.22 -16.87 -13.61
N SER A 132 19.13 -16.79 -12.85
CA SER A 132 18.06 -17.78 -12.86
C SER A 132 17.42 -17.95 -14.24
N SER A 133 17.41 -16.92 -15.08
CA SER A 133 16.96 -16.99 -16.49
C SER A 133 17.69 -18.05 -17.33
N LEU A 134 18.91 -18.45 -16.98
CA LEU A 134 19.67 -19.51 -17.66
C LEU A 134 19.48 -20.90 -17.02
N GLY A 135 19.04 -20.95 -15.76
CA GLY A 135 19.13 -22.12 -14.90
C GLY A 135 20.57 -22.46 -14.47
N ALA A 136 20.70 -23.20 -13.37
CA ALA A 136 21.98 -23.41 -12.67
C ALA A 136 23.13 -23.91 -13.54
N LYS A 137 22.89 -24.90 -14.42
CA LYS A 137 23.96 -25.52 -15.22
C LYS A 137 24.58 -24.52 -16.19
N VAL A 138 23.74 -23.83 -16.97
CA VAL A 138 24.21 -22.89 -18.00
C VAL A 138 24.76 -21.63 -17.35
N ALA A 139 24.19 -21.19 -16.22
CA ALA A 139 24.72 -20.11 -15.40
C ALA A 139 26.15 -20.41 -14.90
N MET A 140 26.41 -21.62 -14.41
CA MET A 140 27.75 -22.03 -13.94
C MET A 140 28.81 -22.11 -15.05
N GLU A 141 28.39 -22.31 -16.31
CA GLU A 141 29.29 -22.38 -17.46
C GLU A 141 29.64 -20.97 -18.02
N GLN A 142 28.90 -19.92 -17.60
CA GLN A 142 29.10 -18.57 -18.12
C GLN A 142 30.52 -18.05 -17.84
N ALA A 143 31.09 -17.41 -18.86
CA ALA A 143 32.42 -16.81 -18.85
C ALA A 143 33.50 -17.74 -18.27
N ASP A 144 33.49 -19.02 -18.67
CA ASP A 144 34.43 -20.05 -18.22
C ASP A 144 34.38 -20.31 -16.70
N GLY A 145 33.18 -20.24 -16.12
CA GLY A 145 32.94 -20.52 -14.71
C GLY A 145 33.34 -19.39 -13.77
N VAL A 146 33.13 -18.14 -14.19
CA VAL A 146 33.53 -16.92 -13.46
C VAL A 146 32.88 -16.78 -12.07
N ALA A 147 31.67 -17.31 -11.89
CA ALA A 147 30.91 -17.22 -10.64
C ALA A 147 31.53 -18.10 -9.54
N ASP A 148 31.64 -17.56 -8.32
CA ASP A 148 32.15 -18.30 -7.14
C ASP A 148 31.05 -19.09 -6.45
N GLY A 149 29.80 -18.67 -6.59
CA GLY A 149 28.58 -19.36 -6.21
C GLY A 149 27.44 -18.90 -7.10
N LEU A 150 26.21 -19.39 -6.86
CA LEU A 150 25.02 -18.86 -7.52
C LEU A 150 23.91 -18.58 -6.52
N PHE A 151 23.18 -17.51 -6.80
CA PHE A 151 21.89 -17.21 -6.20
C PHE A 151 20.78 -17.64 -7.16
N SER A 152 19.65 -18.10 -6.61
CA SER A 152 18.44 -18.39 -7.37
C SER A 152 17.35 -17.41 -6.98
N TRP A 153 16.54 -16.95 -7.93
CA TRP A 153 15.37 -16.11 -7.70
C TRP A 153 14.06 -16.94 -7.55
N ALA A 154 14.15 -18.27 -7.59
CA ALA A 154 12.98 -19.16 -7.53
C ALA A 154 12.51 -19.37 -6.07
N ALA A 155 11.94 -18.33 -5.47
CA ALA A 155 11.47 -18.37 -4.08
C ALA A 155 10.04 -18.90 -3.91
N TRP A 156 9.27 -18.96 -5.00
CA TRP A 156 7.83 -19.21 -4.99
C TRP A 156 7.44 -20.47 -5.79
N PRO A 157 6.32 -21.12 -5.43
CA PRO A 157 5.90 -22.36 -6.05
C PRO A 157 5.26 -22.14 -7.42
N TYR A 158 5.26 -23.19 -8.24
CA TYR A 158 4.63 -23.17 -9.56
C TYR A 158 3.13 -23.44 -9.50
N GLY A 159 2.34 -22.45 -9.91
CA GLY A 159 0.88 -22.56 -9.94
C GLY A 159 0.29 -22.82 -8.54
N PRO A 160 -0.77 -23.64 -8.43
CA PRO A 160 -1.44 -23.88 -7.15
C PRO A 160 -0.72 -24.93 -6.28
N SER A 161 0.51 -25.33 -6.60
CA SER A 161 1.25 -26.37 -5.86
C SER A 161 1.90 -25.80 -4.60
N ASP A 162 2.22 -26.67 -3.64
CA ASP A 162 3.10 -26.30 -2.53
C ASP A 162 4.55 -26.19 -3.02
N MET A 163 5.42 -25.57 -2.23
CA MET A 163 6.82 -25.34 -2.59
C MET A 163 7.63 -26.65 -2.56
N ASP A 164 8.47 -26.85 -3.57
CA ASP A 164 9.41 -27.99 -3.65
C ASP A 164 10.88 -27.55 -3.56
N THR A 165 11.79 -28.52 -3.56
CA THR A 165 13.24 -28.29 -3.51
C THR A 165 13.99 -28.73 -4.76
N TYR A 166 13.28 -28.99 -5.87
CA TYR A 166 13.91 -29.54 -7.07
C TYR A 166 14.85 -28.54 -7.74
N THR A 167 14.46 -27.27 -7.75
CA THR A 167 15.32 -26.18 -8.24
C THR A 167 16.55 -26.05 -7.35
N ASP A 168 16.38 -26.00 -6.02
CA ASP A 168 17.50 -25.90 -5.07
C ASP A 168 18.51 -27.07 -5.23
N ALA A 169 17.98 -28.30 -5.36
CA ALA A 169 18.78 -29.50 -5.57
C ALA A 169 19.59 -29.42 -6.88
N SER A 170 19.03 -28.83 -7.93
CA SER A 170 19.74 -28.62 -9.19
C SER A 170 20.91 -27.64 -9.03
N TYR A 171 20.74 -26.55 -8.26
CA TYR A 171 21.81 -25.60 -7.96
C TYR A 171 22.93 -26.27 -7.18
N GLN A 172 22.61 -26.96 -6.08
CA GLN A 172 23.60 -27.68 -5.27
C GLN A 172 24.36 -28.73 -6.09
N GLN A 173 23.69 -29.43 -7.00
CA GLN A 173 24.32 -30.40 -7.89
C GLN A 173 25.32 -29.74 -8.86
N TYR A 174 24.90 -28.70 -9.58
CA TYR A 174 25.73 -28.09 -10.64
C TYR A 174 26.82 -27.17 -10.10
N LEU A 175 26.64 -26.60 -8.90
CA LEU A 175 27.68 -25.85 -8.21
C LEU A 175 28.87 -26.71 -7.80
N GLY A 176 28.70 -28.03 -7.68
CA GLY A 176 29.80 -28.97 -7.47
C GLY A 176 30.61 -28.69 -6.18
N GLY A 177 29.95 -28.17 -5.15
CA GLY A 177 30.57 -27.77 -3.88
C GLY A 177 30.89 -26.28 -3.74
N LYS A 178 30.64 -25.46 -4.78
CA LYS A 178 30.59 -24.00 -4.65
C LYS A 178 29.38 -23.56 -3.82
N PRO A 179 29.41 -22.38 -3.16
CA PRO A 179 28.29 -21.92 -2.33
C PRO A 179 27.01 -21.72 -3.14
N TYR A 180 25.90 -22.20 -2.58
CA TYR A 180 24.55 -21.91 -3.04
C TYR A 180 23.93 -20.86 -2.12
N MET A 181 23.36 -19.82 -2.71
CA MET A 181 22.50 -18.86 -2.02
C MET A 181 21.04 -19.20 -2.32
N MET A 182 20.34 -19.68 -1.30
CA MET A 182 18.96 -20.16 -1.40
C MET A 182 17.98 -19.00 -1.18
N PRO A 183 16.99 -18.79 -2.07
CA PRO A 183 15.98 -17.75 -1.90
C PRO A 183 14.91 -18.16 -0.89
N VAL A 184 14.47 -17.23 -0.05
CA VAL A 184 13.34 -17.43 0.87
C VAL A 184 12.44 -16.20 0.80
N SER A 185 11.14 -16.40 0.58
CA SER A 185 10.16 -15.31 0.49
C SER A 185 8.82 -15.77 1.07
N PRO A 186 8.07 -14.90 1.76
CA PRO A 186 6.80 -15.31 2.39
C PRO A 186 5.60 -15.29 1.43
N TRP A 187 5.58 -14.38 0.46
CA TRP A 187 4.41 -14.08 -0.37
C TRP A 187 4.84 -13.51 -1.72
N PHE A 188 3.94 -13.39 -2.70
CA PHE A 188 4.17 -12.60 -3.91
C PHE A 188 2.85 -12.17 -4.53
N PHE A 189 2.69 -10.87 -4.74
CA PHE A 189 1.61 -10.31 -5.55
C PHE A 189 2.05 -8.96 -6.11
N THR A 190 1.85 -8.78 -7.41
CA THR A 190 2.11 -7.51 -8.08
C THR A 190 1.00 -7.17 -9.07
N ASN A 191 0.65 -5.88 -9.16
CA ASN A 191 -0.17 -5.29 -10.21
C ASN A 191 0.40 -3.91 -10.54
N MET A 192 1.48 -3.91 -11.33
CA MET A 192 2.29 -2.77 -11.73
C MET A 192 2.41 -2.74 -13.27
N PRO A 193 1.34 -2.35 -13.99
CA PRO A 193 1.31 -2.29 -15.45
C PRO A 193 2.44 -1.47 -16.08
N GLY A 194 2.91 -0.42 -15.42
CA GLY A 194 4.04 0.39 -15.89
C GLY A 194 5.37 -0.38 -15.99
N TYR A 195 5.46 -1.54 -15.31
CA TYR A 195 6.56 -2.49 -15.41
C TYR A 195 6.21 -3.78 -16.16
N ASP A 196 5.06 -3.82 -16.85
CA ASP A 196 4.49 -5.02 -17.46
C ASP A 196 4.32 -6.19 -16.46
N LYS A 197 3.99 -5.86 -15.20
CA LYS A 197 3.79 -6.85 -14.13
C LYS A 197 2.37 -6.89 -13.62
N ASN A 198 1.74 -8.06 -13.66
CA ASN A 198 0.46 -8.32 -13.01
C ASN A 198 0.22 -9.81 -12.78
N TRP A 199 0.76 -10.36 -11.70
CA TRP A 199 0.57 -11.77 -11.35
C TRP A 199 0.73 -12.03 -9.85
N LEU A 200 0.33 -13.24 -9.43
CA LEU A 200 0.67 -13.78 -8.11
C LEU A 200 1.25 -15.20 -8.20
N TRP A 201 2.06 -15.54 -7.20
CA TRP A 201 2.43 -16.92 -6.88
C TRP A 201 1.83 -17.30 -5.53
N ARG A 202 1.66 -18.60 -5.28
CA ARG A 202 1.02 -19.08 -4.05
C ARG A 202 1.92 -18.82 -2.84
N GLY A 203 1.46 -17.97 -1.91
CA GLY A 203 2.17 -17.67 -0.65
C GLY A 203 1.66 -18.43 0.58
N ASP A 204 0.53 -19.15 0.47
CA ASP A 204 -0.16 -19.94 1.49
C ASP A 204 0.73 -20.53 2.62
N ASP A 205 1.22 -21.76 2.48
CA ASP A 205 2.08 -22.42 3.48
C ASP A 205 3.58 -22.10 3.24
N LEU A 206 3.88 -21.25 2.25
CA LEU A 206 5.22 -21.02 1.67
C LEU A 206 6.28 -20.64 2.70
N TRP A 207 5.95 -19.71 3.60
CA TRP A 207 6.89 -19.24 4.60
C TRP A 207 7.34 -20.38 5.53
N TYR A 208 6.40 -21.24 5.95
CA TYR A 208 6.74 -22.40 6.76
C TYR A 208 7.58 -23.41 5.95
N ASP A 209 7.13 -23.74 4.74
CA ASP A 209 7.76 -24.75 3.88
C ASP A 209 9.21 -24.37 3.54
N ARG A 210 9.46 -23.14 3.06
CA ARG A 210 10.84 -22.69 2.74
C ARG A 210 11.75 -22.76 3.95
N TRP A 211 11.29 -22.39 5.15
CA TRP A 211 12.11 -22.50 6.34
C TRP A 211 12.39 -23.95 6.74
N GLN A 212 11.43 -24.88 6.61
CA GLN A 212 11.72 -26.30 6.82
C GLN A 212 12.74 -26.82 5.79
N GLN A 213 12.63 -26.39 4.54
CA GLN A 213 13.56 -26.74 3.48
C GLN A 213 14.96 -26.17 3.72
N VAL A 214 15.09 -24.93 4.21
CA VAL A 214 16.39 -24.35 4.64
C VAL A 214 17.05 -25.22 5.72
N LEU A 215 16.30 -25.63 6.74
CA LEU A 215 16.82 -26.46 7.83
C LEU A 215 17.25 -27.86 7.36
N TYR A 216 16.64 -28.36 6.29
CA TYR A 216 16.98 -29.67 5.70
C TYR A 216 18.13 -29.60 4.69
N LEU A 217 18.08 -28.65 3.74
CA LEU A 217 19.07 -28.48 2.68
C LEU A 217 20.39 -27.89 3.22
N ALA A 218 20.30 -27.09 4.29
CA ALA A 218 21.41 -26.38 4.93
C ALA A 218 22.36 -25.69 3.92
N PRO A 219 21.84 -24.78 3.06
CA PRO A 219 22.68 -24.04 2.11
C PRO A 219 23.75 -23.21 2.85
N GLU A 220 24.76 -22.73 2.13
CA GLU A 220 25.77 -21.87 2.77
C GLU A 220 25.24 -20.45 3.00
N PHE A 221 24.42 -19.95 2.08
CA PHE A 221 23.74 -18.68 2.20
C PHE A 221 22.24 -18.86 2.03
N VAL A 222 21.48 -18.07 2.77
CA VAL A 222 20.06 -17.83 2.52
C VAL A 222 19.91 -16.34 2.30
N GLU A 223 19.22 -15.95 1.23
CA GLU A 223 18.80 -14.56 1.03
C GLU A 223 17.27 -14.50 1.13
N ILE A 224 16.78 -13.69 2.07
CA ILE A 224 15.36 -13.39 2.18
C ILE A 224 15.01 -12.31 1.15
N ILE A 225 13.98 -12.55 0.35
CA ILE A 225 13.49 -11.66 -0.69
C ILE A 225 12.05 -11.26 -0.29
N SER A 226 11.80 -10.07 0.24
CA SER A 226 12.70 -8.91 0.41
C SER A 226 12.38 -8.12 1.69
N TRP A 227 13.13 -7.05 1.93
CA TRP A 227 12.91 -6.17 3.07
C TRP A 227 11.86 -5.12 2.79
N ASN A 228 11.87 -4.52 1.60
CA ASN A 228 11.07 -3.32 1.27
C ASN A 228 10.62 -3.28 -0.19
N ASP A 229 10.47 -4.43 -0.87
CA ASP A 229 9.84 -4.46 -2.18
C ASP A 229 8.31 -4.50 -2.05
N TYR A 230 7.73 -3.32 -1.85
CA TYR A 230 6.29 -3.17 -1.64
C TYR A 230 5.48 -3.48 -2.91
N GLY A 231 6.02 -3.17 -4.09
CA GLY A 231 5.36 -3.40 -5.37
C GLY A 231 5.18 -4.89 -5.71
N GLU A 232 5.92 -5.79 -5.07
CA GLU A 232 5.79 -7.25 -5.25
C GLU A 232 5.24 -7.96 -4.00
N SER A 233 4.80 -7.18 -2.99
CA SER A 233 4.09 -7.65 -1.78
C SER A 233 4.84 -8.67 -0.91
N HIS A 234 6.15 -8.81 -1.09
CA HIS A 234 6.94 -9.84 -0.40
C HIS A 234 7.95 -9.27 0.60
N TYR A 235 7.74 -8.01 0.99
CA TYR A 235 8.51 -7.32 2.02
C TYR A 235 8.24 -7.89 3.41
N ILE A 236 9.25 -7.86 4.27
CA ILE A 236 9.12 -8.15 5.71
C ILE A 236 9.59 -7.00 6.62
N GLY A 237 10.08 -5.91 6.03
CA GLY A 237 10.49 -4.69 6.72
C GLY A 237 9.30 -3.81 7.12
N PRO A 238 9.57 -2.71 7.84
CA PRO A 238 8.53 -1.79 8.30
C PRO A 238 7.75 -1.15 7.13
N SER A 239 6.42 -1.14 7.22
CA SER A 239 5.52 -0.38 6.34
C SER A 239 5.15 0.98 6.94
N TYR A 240 4.67 1.91 6.10
CA TYR A 240 4.32 3.27 6.49
C TYR A 240 2.84 3.55 6.20
N ASP A 241 2.13 4.18 7.13
CA ASP A 241 0.81 4.73 6.83
C ASP A 241 0.94 6.03 6.01
N SER A 242 -0.13 6.46 5.34
CA SER A 242 -0.13 7.63 4.45
C SER A 242 0.22 8.96 5.13
N HIS A 243 0.11 9.07 6.45
CA HIS A 243 0.48 10.27 7.21
C HIS A 243 1.96 10.27 7.60
N ASN A 244 2.69 9.19 7.35
CA ASN A 244 4.12 9.13 7.59
C ASN A 244 4.89 9.83 6.45
N ALA A 245 5.82 10.72 6.81
CA ALA A 245 6.66 11.45 5.85
C ALA A 245 7.49 10.55 4.91
N LEU A 246 7.76 9.30 5.30
CA LEU A 246 8.49 8.33 4.48
C LEU A 246 7.59 7.55 3.52
N ALA A 247 6.26 7.63 3.64
CA ALA A 247 5.34 6.84 2.84
C ALA A 247 5.45 7.15 1.34
N ALA A 248 5.40 8.43 0.97
CA ALA A 248 5.51 8.86 -0.43
C ALA A 248 6.83 8.41 -1.08
N ALA A 249 7.94 8.43 -0.32
CA ALA A 249 9.25 8.00 -0.81
C ALA A 249 9.42 6.47 -0.84
N SER A 250 8.72 5.73 0.03
CA SER A 250 8.80 4.27 0.11
C SER A 250 7.91 3.58 -0.91
N TYR A 251 6.78 4.22 -1.28
CA TYR A 251 5.78 3.69 -2.21
C TYR A 251 5.88 4.31 -3.61
N VAL A 252 7.00 4.96 -3.95
CA VAL A 252 7.21 5.63 -5.24
C VAL A 252 6.95 4.70 -6.44
N ALA A 253 7.27 3.41 -6.29
CA ALA A 253 7.09 2.41 -7.34
C ALA A 253 5.62 2.27 -7.79
N PHE A 254 4.65 2.58 -6.94
CA PHE A 254 3.22 2.52 -7.30
C PHE A 254 2.77 3.68 -8.19
N GLY A 255 3.50 4.80 -8.22
CA GLY A 255 3.07 6.04 -8.88
C GLY A 255 3.16 6.03 -10.41
N GLN A 256 2.52 7.03 -11.03
CA GLN A 256 2.59 7.28 -12.47
C GLN A 256 4.04 7.54 -12.92
N GLY A 257 4.42 6.94 -14.05
CA GLY A 257 5.79 7.00 -14.59
C GLY A 257 6.76 5.97 -14.00
N TYR A 258 6.31 5.17 -13.03
CA TYR A 258 7.01 4.01 -12.48
C TYR A 258 6.22 2.72 -12.77
N GLY A 259 5.70 2.05 -11.73
CA GLY A 259 4.89 0.85 -11.87
C GLY A 259 3.43 1.10 -12.26
N ASP A 260 2.96 2.35 -12.19
CA ASP A 260 1.61 2.75 -12.64
C ASP A 260 0.50 1.85 -12.08
N ALA A 261 0.58 1.54 -10.79
CA ALA A 261 -0.32 0.60 -10.14
C ALA A 261 -1.73 1.20 -10.04
N PRO A 262 -2.80 0.39 -10.16
CA PRO A 262 -4.17 0.88 -10.06
C PRO A 262 -4.50 1.43 -8.66
N TYR A 263 -3.78 0.98 -7.63
CA TYR A 263 -3.82 1.47 -6.26
C TYR A 263 -2.64 0.91 -5.46
N ASN A 264 -2.37 1.48 -4.28
CA ASN A 264 -1.35 0.95 -3.37
C ASN A 264 -1.88 -0.22 -2.53
N TYR A 265 -1.64 -1.45 -3.00
CA TYR A 265 -2.04 -2.67 -2.28
C TYR A 265 -1.13 -3.06 -1.11
N ALA A 266 -0.05 -2.31 -0.86
CA ALA A 266 0.82 -2.46 0.32
C ALA A 266 0.46 -1.50 1.46
N GLU A 267 -0.32 -0.45 1.18
CA GLU A 267 -0.78 0.48 2.20
C GLU A 267 -1.70 -0.23 3.21
N ALA A 268 -1.43 -0.05 4.51
CA ALA A 268 -2.10 -0.73 5.62
C ALA A 268 -1.90 -2.26 5.70
N TYR A 269 -1.00 -2.84 4.91
CA TYR A 269 -0.60 -4.24 5.00
C TYR A 269 0.79 -4.35 5.65
N ASP A 270 0.84 -4.35 6.98
CA ASP A 270 2.10 -4.60 7.69
C ASP A 270 2.46 -6.09 7.63
N HIS A 271 3.68 -6.39 7.18
CA HIS A 271 4.23 -7.75 7.05
C HIS A 271 5.26 -8.10 8.13
N SER A 272 5.49 -7.18 9.09
CA SER A 272 6.48 -7.35 10.16
C SER A 272 6.28 -8.64 10.98
N GLY A 273 5.04 -9.17 11.04
CA GLY A 273 4.72 -10.40 11.74
C GLY A 273 5.44 -11.65 11.21
N TRP A 274 5.91 -11.66 9.96
CA TRP A 274 6.74 -12.76 9.45
C TRP A 274 8.15 -12.78 10.05
N ARG A 275 8.62 -11.67 10.62
CA ARG A 275 9.93 -11.58 11.31
C ARG A 275 9.91 -12.17 12.71
N ALA A 276 8.75 -12.26 13.36
CA ALA A 276 8.65 -12.58 14.79
C ALA A 276 9.32 -13.91 15.17
N LEU A 277 9.27 -14.91 14.29
CA LEU A 277 9.81 -16.26 14.54
C LEU A 277 11.20 -16.49 13.90
N LEU A 278 11.71 -15.50 13.16
CA LEU A 278 12.99 -15.60 12.47
C LEU A 278 14.18 -15.86 13.40
N PRO A 279 14.31 -15.22 14.57
CA PRO A 279 15.44 -15.48 15.47
C PRO A 279 15.60 -16.97 15.80
N PHE A 280 14.49 -17.67 16.08
CA PHE A 280 14.50 -19.10 16.34
C PHE A 280 14.96 -19.92 15.11
N LEU A 281 14.40 -19.62 13.93
CA LEU A 281 14.68 -20.34 12.70
C LEU A 281 16.12 -20.14 12.24
N ILE A 282 16.61 -18.91 12.27
CA ILE A 282 17.95 -18.51 11.85
C ILE A 282 19.00 -19.09 12.78
N ASP A 283 18.80 -18.99 14.09
CA ASP A 283 19.77 -19.54 15.04
C ASP A 283 19.80 -21.06 14.95
N THR A 284 18.67 -21.72 14.70
CA THR A 284 18.63 -23.17 14.47
C THR A 284 19.36 -23.54 13.19
N TYR A 285 19.16 -22.80 12.09
CA TYR A 285 19.89 -22.98 10.83
C TYR A 285 21.41 -22.82 11.04
N LYS A 286 21.85 -21.74 11.67
CA LYS A 286 23.28 -21.43 11.89
C LYS A 286 23.96 -22.41 12.85
N ASN A 287 23.25 -22.87 13.88
CA ASN A 287 23.85 -23.59 15.02
C ASN A 287 23.39 -25.06 15.16
N ASN A 288 22.58 -25.57 14.23
CA ASN A 288 21.83 -26.84 14.31
C ASN A 288 20.75 -26.89 15.41
N VAL A 289 20.81 -26.03 16.42
CA VAL A 289 19.85 -25.95 17.52
C VAL A 289 19.98 -24.60 18.21
N THR A 290 18.85 -24.04 18.64
CA THR A 290 18.81 -22.87 19.53
C THR A 290 17.95 -23.15 20.76
N THR A 291 17.95 -22.23 21.72
CA THR A 291 17.05 -22.30 22.89
C THR A 291 15.84 -21.43 22.62
N ILE A 292 14.65 -21.99 22.83
CA ILE A 292 13.42 -21.21 22.85
C ILE A 292 13.41 -20.41 24.16
N THR A 293 13.56 -19.10 24.02
CA THR A 293 13.56 -18.13 25.13
C THR A 293 12.19 -17.51 25.37
N GLU A 294 11.32 -17.53 24.37
CA GLU A 294 9.96 -17.02 24.42
C GLU A 294 9.09 -17.80 23.44
N GLU A 295 7.82 -17.99 23.78
CA GLU A 295 6.84 -18.60 22.89
C GLU A 295 6.15 -17.51 22.05
N GLY A 296 5.86 -17.81 20.79
CA GLY A 296 5.33 -16.83 19.86
C GLY A 296 4.46 -17.44 18.77
N LEU A 297 3.62 -16.61 18.18
CA LEU A 297 2.67 -16.93 17.11
C LEU A 297 2.82 -15.90 15.99
N SER A 298 2.80 -16.36 14.75
CA SER A 298 2.68 -15.54 13.53
C SER A 298 1.57 -16.12 12.67
N ALA A 299 0.72 -15.29 12.09
CA ALA A 299 -0.40 -15.70 11.25
C ALA A 299 -0.60 -14.76 10.07
N TRP A 300 -1.11 -15.28 8.96
CA TRP A 300 -1.39 -14.51 7.75
C TRP A 300 -2.58 -15.07 6.96
N TYR A 301 -3.29 -14.17 6.25
CA TYR A 301 -4.44 -14.49 5.40
C TYR A 301 -4.86 -13.30 4.54
N ARG A 302 -5.62 -13.58 3.47
CA ARG A 302 -6.30 -12.55 2.68
C ARG A 302 -7.58 -12.09 3.37
N LEU A 303 -7.94 -10.82 3.22
CA LEU A 303 -9.06 -10.20 3.92
C LEU A 303 -10.45 -10.51 3.33
N ASN A 304 -10.52 -11.29 2.24
CA ASN A 304 -11.76 -11.82 1.69
C ASN A 304 -11.50 -13.13 0.94
N ALA A 305 -12.57 -13.87 0.64
CA ALA A 305 -12.50 -15.06 -0.19
C ALA A 305 -12.09 -14.70 -1.63
N ALA A 306 -11.38 -15.60 -2.30
CA ALA A 306 -10.91 -15.39 -3.67
C ALA A 306 -12.09 -15.11 -4.64
N GLY A 307 -12.02 -13.99 -5.34
CA GLY A 307 -13.05 -13.58 -6.30
C GLY A 307 -14.31 -13.02 -5.64
N ALA A 308 -14.23 -12.55 -4.39
CA ALA A 308 -15.31 -11.81 -3.75
C ALA A 308 -15.43 -10.37 -4.27
N CYS A 309 -14.37 -9.84 -4.91
CA CYS A 309 -14.38 -8.54 -5.55
C CYS A 309 -14.98 -8.57 -6.96
N ALA A 310 -15.40 -7.41 -7.46
CA ALA A 310 -16.02 -7.28 -8.78
C ALA A 310 -15.01 -7.46 -9.92
N SER A 311 -13.74 -7.18 -9.64
CA SER A 311 -12.60 -7.37 -10.54
C SER A 311 -11.47 -8.07 -9.80
N ASP A 312 -10.74 -8.95 -10.49
CA ASP A 312 -9.48 -9.53 -10.02
C ASP A 312 -8.26 -8.65 -10.35
N GLY A 313 -8.49 -7.47 -10.93
CA GLY A 313 -7.43 -6.55 -11.38
C GLY A 313 -6.71 -6.99 -12.65
N GLY A 314 -7.24 -8.00 -13.38
CA GLY A 314 -6.57 -8.61 -14.52
C GLY A 314 -5.42 -9.55 -14.13
N THR A 315 -5.22 -9.78 -12.83
CA THR A 315 -4.11 -10.58 -12.29
C THR A 315 -4.21 -12.03 -12.73
N THR A 316 -3.07 -12.59 -13.13
CA THR A 316 -2.93 -14.01 -13.45
C THR A 316 -2.18 -14.76 -12.35
N GLY A 317 -2.47 -16.04 -12.18
CA GLY A 317 -1.61 -16.94 -11.43
C GLY A 317 -0.45 -17.38 -12.30
N ASN A 318 0.80 -17.18 -11.88
CA ASN A 318 1.99 -17.24 -12.75
C ASN A 318 1.94 -16.20 -13.90
N THR A 319 2.99 -16.12 -14.72
CA THR A 319 3.05 -15.17 -15.84
C THR A 319 3.67 -15.75 -17.11
N VAL A 320 3.07 -15.43 -18.27
CA VAL A 320 3.64 -15.78 -19.59
C VAL A 320 4.91 -15.01 -19.92
N SER A 321 5.19 -13.88 -19.28
CA SER A 321 6.45 -13.14 -19.51
C SER A 321 7.67 -13.99 -19.12
N GLN A 322 7.48 -14.93 -18.20
CA GLN A 322 8.46 -15.94 -17.80
C GLN A 322 8.22 -17.32 -18.46
N LEU A 323 7.39 -17.37 -19.51
CA LEU A 323 6.99 -18.58 -20.23
C LEU A 323 6.34 -19.64 -19.34
N GLN A 324 5.73 -19.22 -18.22
CA GLN A 324 5.01 -20.09 -17.32
C GLN A 324 3.59 -20.33 -17.82
N LEU A 325 3.02 -21.48 -17.45
CA LEU A 325 1.59 -21.72 -17.60
C LEU A 325 0.84 -20.81 -16.63
N GLU A 326 -0.05 -19.99 -17.18
CA GLU A 326 -0.93 -19.11 -16.42
C GLU A 326 -2.19 -19.84 -15.92
N TYR A 327 -2.67 -19.39 -14.77
CA TYR A 327 -3.88 -19.85 -14.10
C TYR A 327 -4.78 -18.65 -13.79
N GLN A 328 -6.05 -18.90 -13.56
CA GLN A 328 -6.93 -17.89 -12.97
C GLN A 328 -6.40 -17.54 -11.57
N ALA A 329 -6.25 -16.26 -11.25
CA ALA A 329 -5.65 -15.83 -9.97
C ALA A 329 -6.35 -16.45 -8.75
N LYS A 330 -7.69 -16.54 -8.78
CA LYS A 330 -8.50 -17.13 -7.71
C LYS A 330 -8.24 -18.62 -7.43
N ASP A 331 -7.62 -19.34 -8.37
CA ASP A 331 -7.33 -20.77 -8.22
C ASP A 331 -5.95 -21.01 -7.60
N ILE A 332 -5.15 -19.95 -7.38
CA ILE A 332 -3.80 -20.03 -6.81
C ILE A 332 -3.82 -20.03 -5.26
N PRO A 333 -4.37 -19.01 -4.58
CA PRO A 333 -4.36 -18.96 -3.13
C PRO A 333 -5.57 -19.70 -2.55
N GLN A 334 -5.39 -20.26 -1.36
CA GLN A 334 -6.49 -20.88 -0.63
C GLN A 334 -7.22 -19.86 0.26
N ASP A 335 -8.51 -20.08 0.49
CA ASP A 335 -9.31 -19.30 1.45
C ASP A 335 -9.09 -19.85 2.88
N LYS A 336 -7.87 -19.72 3.38
CA LYS A 336 -7.44 -20.20 4.71
C LYS A 336 -6.74 -19.13 5.53
N ILE A 337 -6.79 -19.33 6.84
CA ILE A 337 -5.95 -18.65 7.84
C ILE A 337 -4.76 -19.56 8.13
N PHE A 338 -3.55 -19.08 7.83
CA PHE A 338 -2.29 -19.80 8.04
C PHE A 338 -1.63 -19.29 9.33
N TYR A 339 -1.00 -20.19 10.09
CA TYR A 339 -0.37 -19.83 11.35
C TYR A 339 0.80 -20.75 11.70
N SER A 340 1.85 -20.14 12.24
CA SER A 340 3.04 -20.81 12.77
C SER A 340 3.30 -20.37 14.20
N ALA A 341 3.74 -21.29 15.06
CA ALA A 341 4.07 -20.97 16.45
C ALA A 341 5.36 -21.65 16.91
N VAL A 342 6.25 -20.91 17.56
CA VAL A 342 7.40 -21.49 18.27
C VAL A 342 6.98 -21.73 19.71
N LEU A 343 6.99 -22.99 20.12
CA LEU A 343 6.49 -23.43 21.43
C LEU A 343 7.51 -24.28 22.18
N GLY A 344 7.62 -24.07 23.49
CA GLY A 344 8.49 -24.84 24.39
C GLY A 344 7.93 -26.23 24.73
N SER A 345 6.65 -26.48 24.48
CA SER A 345 6.01 -27.80 24.61
C SER A 345 4.68 -27.82 23.84
N ALA A 346 4.11 -29.00 23.66
CA ALA A 346 2.82 -29.15 22.98
C ALA A 346 1.73 -28.23 23.56
N ALA A 347 0.95 -27.64 22.66
CA ALA A 347 -0.17 -26.76 22.96
C ALA A 347 -1.27 -26.99 21.92
N GLN A 348 -2.49 -26.55 22.21
CA GLN A 348 -3.60 -26.55 21.24
C GLN A 348 -3.73 -25.18 20.58
N VAL A 349 -4.16 -25.16 19.32
CA VAL A 349 -4.56 -23.95 18.60
C VAL A 349 -6.08 -23.90 18.47
N SER A 350 -6.64 -22.71 18.55
CA SER A 350 -8.03 -22.41 18.18
C SER A 350 -8.04 -21.16 17.32
N VAL A 351 -8.91 -21.13 16.31
CA VAL A 351 -9.07 -19.98 15.41
C VAL A 351 -10.55 -19.69 15.30
N THR A 352 -10.93 -18.45 15.61
CA THR A 352 -12.31 -17.99 15.49
C THR A 352 -12.45 -16.89 14.45
N VAL A 353 -13.51 -16.92 13.67
CA VAL A 353 -13.92 -15.84 12.74
C VAL A 353 -15.35 -15.43 13.08
N GLY A 354 -15.56 -14.15 13.38
CA GLY A 354 -16.87 -13.66 13.85
C GLY A 354 -17.34 -14.37 15.15
N GLY A 355 -16.39 -14.83 15.97
CA GLY A 355 -16.66 -15.58 17.20
C GLY A 355 -16.99 -17.07 17.00
N ILE A 356 -16.96 -17.58 15.77
CA ILE A 356 -17.18 -19.01 15.45
C ILE A 356 -15.83 -19.72 15.37
N ASP A 357 -15.64 -20.77 16.19
CA ASP A 357 -14.48 -21.65 16.10
C ASP A 357 -14.51 -22.49 14.82
N LEU A 358 -13.44 -22.40 14.03
CA LEU A 358 -13.30 -23.07 12.74
C LEU A 358 -12.69 -24.48 12.86
N GLY A 359 -12.36 -24.94 14.07
CA GLY A 359 -11.81 -26.28 14.29
C GLY A 359 -10.35 -26.41 13.84
N ALA A 360 -9.55 -25.38 14.09
CA ALA A 360 -8.13 -25.35 13.78
C ALA A 360 -7.34 -26.48 14.46
N SER A 361 -6.28 -26.96 13.78
CA SER A 361 -5.38 -27.98 14.30
C SER A 361 -4.01 -27.88 13.66
N TRP A 362 -2.97 -28.34 14.36
CA TRP A 362 -1.63 -28.43 13.79
C TRP A 362 -1.58 -29.49 12.67
N THR A 363 -1.20 -29.05 11.46
CA THR A 363 -0.87 -29.97 10.35
C THR A 363 0.57 -30.43 10.45
N HIS A 364 1.44 -29.61 11.04
CA HIS A 364 2.84 -29.92 11.28
C HIS A 364 3.24 -29.65 12.73
N THR A 365 3.99 -30.60 13.30
CA THR A 365 4.47 -30.55 14.69
C THR A 365 5.95 -30.92 14.74
N PRO A 366 6.76 -30.25 15.58
CA PRO A 366 8.18 -30.52 15.69
C PRO A 366 8.45 -31.84 16.43
N SER A 367 9.58 -32.46 16.13
CA SER A 367 10.08 -33.63 16.88
C SER A 367 10.38 -33.26 18.34
N GLY A 368 9.83 -34.05 19.29
CA GLY A 368 10.05 -33.82 20.72
C GLY A 368 9.15 -32.76 21.35
N ASN A 369 8.10 -32.33 20.65
CA ASN A 369 7.05 -31.39 21.11
C ASN A 369 7.51 -29.95 21.40
N ALA A 370 8.79 -29.62 21.23
CA ALA A 370 9.32 -28.26 21.34
C ALA A 370 9.91 -27.84 20.00
N GLY A 371 9.62 -26.62 19.54
CA GLY A 371 10.04 -26.11 18.24
C GLY A 371 8.90 -25.40 17.53
N ILE A 372 9.00 -25.33 16.19
CA ILE A 372 7.99 -24.68 15.35
C ILE A 372 6.86 -25.64 14.98
N TYR A 373 5.64 -25.20 15.23
CA TYR A 373 4.37 -25.81 14.82
C TYR A 373 3.79 -24.99 13.66
N HIS A 374 3.02 -25.64 12.80
CA HIS A 374 2.32 -24.97 11.70
C HIS A 374 0.96 -25.61 11.42
N GLY A 375 0.02 -24.80 10.97
CA GLY A 375 -1.33 -25.23 10.60
C GLY A 375 -2.04 -24.17 9.76
N SER A 376 -3.14 -24.59 9.14
CA SER A 376 -4.05 -23.70 8.45
C SER A 376 -5.49 -24.18 8.60
N VAL A 377 -6.45 -23.26 8.51
CA VAL A 377 -7.88 -23.58 8.63
C VAL A 377 -8.68 -22.76 7.61
N ALA A 378 -9.64 -23.39 6.94
CA ALA A 378 -10.48 -22.72 5.94
C ALA A 378 -11.46 -21.76 6.62
N PHE A 379 -11.56 -20.54 6.10
CA PHE A 379 -12.56 -19.56 6.52
C PHE A 379 -13.78 -19.52 5.58
N THR A 380 -13.86 -20.43 4.60
CA THR A 380 -14.96 -20.48 3.63
C THR A 380 -16.32 -20.40 4.30
N GLY A 381 -17.12 -19.39 3.91
CA GLY A 381 -18.46 -19.17 4.46
C GLY A 381 -18.50 -18.42 5.81
N HIS A 382 -17.35 -17.95 6.31
CA HIS A 382 -17.23 -17.19 7.55
C HIS A 382 -16.64 -15.80 7.28
N ALA A 383 -17.13 -14.79 8.00
CA ALA A 383 -16.68 -13.40 7.94
C ALA A 383 -16.75 -12.77 9.34
N GLY A 384 -16.00 -11.68 9.54
CA GLY A 384 -15.87 -10.96 10.80
C GLY A 384 -14.47 -11.01 11.39
N GLY A 385 -14.33 -10.50 12.62
CA GLY A 385 -13.04 -10.41 13.32
C GLY A 385 -12.39 -11.79 13.53
N VAL A 386 -11.07 -11.84 13.37
CA VAL A 386 -10.25 -13.05 13.49
C VAL A 386 -9.54 -13.07 14.85
N THR A 387 -9.51 -14.22 15.50
CA THR A 387 -8.68 -14.44 16.70
C THR A 387 -8.05 -15.82 16.64
N ILE A 388 -6.74 -15.87 16.84
CA ILE A 388 -5.97 -17.10 16.95
C ILE A 388 -5.44 -17.20 18.38
N THR A 389 -5.75 -18.30 19.06
CA THR A 389 -5.35 -18.51 20.45
C THR A 389 -4.64 -19.83 20.62
N ILE A 390 -3.44 -19.79 21.19
CA ILE A 390 -2.70 -20.96 21.63
C ILE A 390 -2.99 -21.20 23.12
N THR A 391 -3.41 -22.41 23.46
CA THR A 391 -3.74 -22.79 24.83
C THR A 391 -2.95 -24.01 25.28
N ARG A 392 -2.62 -24.06 26.58
CA ARG A 392 -1.96 -25.19 27.23
C ARG A 392 -2.60 -25.40 28.60
N ASP A 393 -3.06 -26.62 28.85
CA ASP A 393 -3.74 -27.00 30.10
C ASP A 393 -4.93 -26.07 30.44
N GLY A 394 -5.65 -25.60 29.42
CA GLY A 394 -6.79 -24.68 29.55
C GLY A 394 -6.44 -23.22 29.78
N ASN A 395 -5.14 -22.85 29.79
CA ASN A 395 -4.68 -21.47 29.92
C ASN A 395 -4.19 -20.94 28.57
N THR A 396 -4.44 -19.67 28.28
CA THR A 396 -3.88 -18.99 27.10
C THR A 396 -2.37 -18.83 27.26
N VAL A 397 -1.61 -19.32 26.28
CA VAL A 397 -0.17 -19.09 26.14
C VAL A 397 0.06 -17.78 25.40
N VAL A 398 -0.56 -17.64 24.22
CA VAL A 398 -0.51 -16.43 23.40
C VAL A 398 -1.81 -16.30 22.61
N SER A 399 -2.26 -15.07 22.39
CA SER A 399 -3.44 -14.78 21.58
C SER A 399 -3.14 -13.62 20.63
N LEU A 400 -3.58 -13.75 19.39
CA LEU A 400 -3.42 -12.78 18.32
C LEU A 400 -4.81 -12.40 17.80
N GLY A 401 -5.15 -11.11 17.85
CA GLY A 401 -6.27 -10.55 17.11
C GLY A 401 -5.81 -10.15 15.71
N GLY A 402 -6.63 -10.41 14.70
CA GLY A 402 -6.33 -10.03 13.33
C GLY A 402 -7.42 -9.17 12.68
N ASN A 403 -7.10 -8.61 11.52
CA ASN A 403 -8.06 -7.85 10.71
C ASN A 403 -9.27 -8.72 10.33
N GLU A 404 -10.42 -8.06 10.18
CA GLU A 404 -11.67 -8.71 9.79
C GLU A 404 -11.56 -9.37 8.41
N ILE A 405 -12.12 -10.58 8.28
CA ILE A 405 -12.42 -11.17 6.97
C ILE A 405 -13.77 -10.62 6.51
N SER A 406 -13.76 -9.89 5.40
CA SER A 406 -14.97 -9.30 4.80
C SER A 406 -15.91 -10.38 4.28
N SER A 407 -17.21 -10.10 4.37
CA SER A 407 -18.26 -10.93 3.74
C SER A 407 -18.39 -10.70 2.22
N GLY A 408 -17.68 -9.70 1.68
CA GLY A 408 -17.59 -9.38 0.26
C GLY A 408 -16.18 -8.90 -0.09
N CYS A 409 -16.05 -7.95 -1.02
CA CYS A 409 -14.76 -7.34 -1.32
C CYS A 409 -14.25 -6.56 -0.10
N SER A 410 -13.00 -6.80 0.31
CA SER A 410 -12.37 -6.01 1.38
C SER A 410 -11.87 -4.65 0.89
N ASN A 411 -11.53 -4.55 -0.40
CA ASN A 411 -11.08 -3.32 -1.04
C ASN A 411 -12.25 -2.44 -1.48
N THR A 412 -12.24 -1.17 -1.09
CA THR A 412 -13.28 -0.19 -1.44
C THR A 412 -13.34 0.12 -2.93
N LEU A 413 -12.25 -0.10 -3.68
CA LEU A 413 -12.19 0.07 -5.14
C LEU A 413 -12.86 -1.08 -5.91
N GLY A 414 -13.26 -2.16 -5.23
CA GLY A 414 -13.90 -3.32 -5.87
C GLY A 414 -12.95 -4.21 -6.68
N ALA A 415 -11.64 -3.94 -6.64
CA ALA A 415 -10.58 -4.78 -7.20
C ALA A 415 -9.96 -5.66 -6.12
N GLU A 416 -9.71 -6.93 -6.43
CA GLU A 416 -9.11 -7.87 -5.50
C GLU A 416 -7.70 -7.43 -5.10
N ASN A 417 -7.44 -7.34 -3.80
CA ASN A 417 -6.10 -7.21 -3.26
C ASN A 417 -5.63 -8.62 -2.84
N TRP A 418 -4.69 -9.18 -3.61
CA TRP A 418 -4.14 -10.51 -3.35
C TRP A 418 -3.00 -10.49 -2.31
N ASN A 419 -2.70 -9.33 -1.73
CA ASN A 419 -1.77 -9.21 -0.62
C ASN A 419 -2.35 -9.84 0.68
N ALA A 420 -1.48 -10.21 1.61
CA ALA A 420 -1.86 -10.90 2.85
C ALA A 420 -1.75 -9.97 4.06
N TRP A 421 -2.79 -9.93 4.90
CA TRP A 421 -2.60 -9.39 6.24
C TRP A 421 -1.68 -10.34 7.03
N VAL A 422 -0.76 -9.79 7.80
CA VAL A 422 0.16 -10.54 8.65
C VAL A 422 0.13 -9.97 10.06
N GLY A 423 0.11 -10.85 11.05
CA GLY A 423 0.21 -10.46 12.44
C GLY A 423 1.07 -11.42 13.24
N SER A 424 1.57 -10.94 14.37
CA SER A 424 2.28 -11.77 15.32
C SER A 424 2.02 -11.34 16.75
N ALA A 425 2.19 -12.29 17.68
CA ALA A 425 2.12 -12.04 19.10
C ALA A 425 3.15 -12.92 19.83
N MET A 426 3.83 -12.34 20.81
CA MET A 426 4.74 -13.06 21.70
C MET A 426 4.08 -13.18 23.08
N ALA A 427 4.38 -14.27 23.80
CA ALA A 427 3.72 -14.58 25.06
C ALA A 427 4.14 -13.64 26.22
N GLY A 428 5.26 -12.91 26.09
CA GLY A 428 5.77 -11.95 27.07
C GLY A 428 6.46 -12.58 28.29
N ASN A 429 6.41 -13.91 28.42
CA ASN A 429 7.04 -14.67 29.49
C ASN A 429 8.29 -15.40 28.98
N ALA A 430 9.40 -15.23 29.70
CA ALA A 430 10.62 -15.95 29.41
C ALA A 430 10.49 -17.45 29.75
N ILE A 431 10.93 -18.29 28.82
CA ILE A 431 11.11 -19.73 29.00
C ILE A 431 12.56 -20.12 28.66
N SER A 432 12.92 -21.38 28.89
CA SER A 432 14.21 -21.91 28.48
C SER A 432 14.04 -23.38 28.14
N VAL A 433 13.75 -23.65 26.87
CA VAL A 433 13.60 -25.01 26.35
C VAL A 433 14.51 -25.19 25.15
N LYS A 434 15.30 -26.26 25.15
CA LYS A 434 16.15 -26.62 24.01
C LYS A 434 15.47 -27.73 23.20
N PRO A 435 15.06 -27.47 21.94
CA PRO A 435 14.49 -28.49 21.06
C PRO A 435 15.50 -29.57 20.65
N THR A 436 15.01 -30.58 19.93
CA THR A 436 15.84 -31.59 19.27
C THR A 436 16.78 -30.92 18.26
N SER A 437 18.07 -31.28 18.29
CA SER A 437 19.06 -30.77 17.34
C SER A 437 18.78 -31.25 15.92
N LEU A 438 19.03 -30.44 14.90
CA LEU A 438 18.98 -30.87 13.49
C LEU A 438 19.98 -31.99 13.22
N ALA A 439 21.14 -31.98 13.90
CA ALA A 439 22.16 -33.02 13.75
C ALA A 439 21.71 -34.41 14.27
N ASP A 440 20.70 -34.44 15.13
CA ASP A 440 20.10 -35.67 15.66
C ASP A 440 18.85 -36.09 14.86
N GLN A 441 18.60 -35.44 13.72
CA GLN A 441 17.42 -35.65 12.89
C GLN A 441 17.80 -36.01 11.46
N VAL A 442 16.92 -36.77 10.82
CA VAL A 442 16.93 -37.09 9.40
C VAL A 442 15.54 -36.81 8.84
N CYS A 443 15.41 -36.78 7.52
CA CYS A 443 14.09 -36.78 6.92
C CYS A 443 13.37 -38.08 7.26
N VAL A 444 12.15 -38.01 7.78
CA VAL A 444 11.31 -39.17 8.17
C VAL A 444 9.98 -39.20 7.43
N GLU A 445 9.70 -38.19 6.61
CA GLU A 445 8.53 -38.13 5.74
C GLU A 445 8.91 -37.28 4.53
N GLY A 446 8.54 -37.73 3.35
CA GLY A 446 8.83 -37.02 2.12
C GLY A 446 8.07 -37.60 0.95
N TRP A 447 8.06 -36.87 -0.15
CA TRP A 447 7.31 -37.21 -1.36
C TRP A 447 8.18 -37.00 -2.60
N GLY A 448 7.72 -37.50 -3.74
CA GLY A 448 8.39 -37.32 -5.03
C GLY A 448 7.37 -37.16 -6.16
N LYS A 449 7.74 -36.46 -7.23
CA LYS A 449 6.88 -36.22 -8.40
C LYS A 449 6.70 -37.50 -9.23
N GLY A 450 5.49 -37.78 -9.72
CA GLY A 450 5.23 -38.90 -10.63
C GLY A 450 5.60 -40.26 -10.02
N ASN A 451 6.33 -41.10 -10.76
CA ASN A 451 6.71 -42.45 -10.30
C ASN A 451 7.69 -42.44 -9.11
N PHE A 452 8.24 -41.29 -8.70
CA PHE A 452 9.03 -41.17 -7.48
C PHE A 452 8.17 -41.22 -6.20
N ALA A 453 6.86 -40.94 -6.27
CA ALA A 453 6.02 -40.73 -5.09
C ALA A 453 6.12 -41.86 -4.05
N GLY A 454 5.79 -43.10 -4.45
CA GLY A 454 5.81 -44.25 -3.54
C GLY A 454 7.22 -44.62 -3.06
N LEU A 455 8.25 -44.39 -3.89
CA LEU A 455 9.64 -44.62 -3.48
C LEU A 455 10.07 -43.61 -2.43
N CYS A 456 9.83 -42.32 -2.66
CA CYS A 456 10.20 -41.27 -1.72
C CYS A 456 9.44 -41.41 -0.40
N GLU A 457 8.14 -41.72 -0.44
CA GLU A 457 7.35 -42.02 0.76
C GLU A 457 8.02 -43.11 1.62
N PHE A 458 8.36 -44.25 1.00
CA PHE A 458 9.02 -45.34 1.69
C PHE A 458 10.43 -44.99 2.15
N THR A 459 11.30 -44.50 1.26
CA THR A 459 12.71 -44.32 1.58
C THR A 459 12.94 -43.19 2.57
N CYS A 460 12.20 -42.08 2.45
CA CYS A 460 12.25 -40.98 3.41
C CYS A 460 11.74 -41.44 4.78
N SER A 461 10.72 -42.30 4.86
CA SER A 461 10.29 -42.90 6.15
C SER A 461 11.38 -43.69 6.88
N LEU A 462 12.42 -44.11 6.16
CA LEU A 462 13.58 -44.85 6.66
C LEU A 462 14.86 -43.99 6.75
N GLY A 463 14.75 -42.66 6.64
CA GLY A 463 15.91 -41.76 6.75
C GLY A 463 16.73 -41.60 5.47
N TYR A 464 16.33 -42.23 4.35
CA TYR A 464 16.99 -42.09 3.05
C TYR A 464 16.12 -41.26 2.10
N CYS A 465 16.35 -39.95 2.11
CA CYS A 465 15.61 -38.99 1.28
C CYS A 465 16.61 -38.22 0.40
N PRO A 466 16.89 -38.67 -0.83
CA PRO A 466 17.81 -37.97 -1.72
C PRO A 466 17.14 -36.75 -2.39
N MET A 467 17.68 -35.56 -2.15
CA MET A 467 17.10 -34.26 -2.58
C MET A 467 16.95 -34.11 -4.10
N GLY A 468 17.77 -34.82 -4.88
CA GLY A 468 17.65 -34.84 -6.35
C GLY A 468 16.46 -35.65 -6.89
N ALA A 469 15.61 -36.21 -6.02
CA ALA A 469 14.42 -36.99 -6.40
C ALA A 469 13.25 -36.81 -5.43
N CYS A 470 13.53 -36.62 -4.14
CA CYS A 470 12.54 -36.51 -3.08
C CYS A 470 12.57 -35.14 -2.40
N VAL A 471 11.40 -34.67 -1.98
CA VAL A 471 11.21 -33.47 -1.16
C VAL A 471 10.91 -33.93 0.27
N CYS A 472 11.66 -33.43 1.24
CA CYS A 472 11.41 -33.74 2.64
C CYS A 472 10.28 -32.87 3.20
N SER A 473 9.24 -33.51 3.76
CA SER A 473 8.14 -32.81 4.43
C SER A 473 8.29 -32.81 5.96
N LYS A 474 9.08 -33.73 6.53
CA LYS A 474 9.25 -33.82 7.97
C LYS A 474 10.61 -34.35 8.40
N MET A 475 11.24 -33.62 9.31
CA MET A 475 12.45 -34.05 10.02
C MET A 475 12.09 -34.74 11.35
N GLY A 476 12.87 -35.74 11.74
CA GLY A 476 12.66 -36.49 12.97
C GLY A 476 13.84 -37.38 13.34
N PRO A 477 13.81 -38.07 14.50
CA PRO A 477 14.90 -38.91 14.92
C PRO A 477 15.13 -40.06 13.92
N PRO A 478 16.37 -40.54 13.74
CA PRO A 478 16.68 -41.67 12.88
C PRO A 478 15.75 -42.86 13.14
N PRO A 479 15.00 -43.33 12.13
CA PRO A 479 14.07 -44.43 12.30
C PRO A 479 14.81 -45.75 12.53
N THR A 480 14.12 -46.71 13.14
CA THR A 480 14.67 -48.06 13.28
C THR A 480 14.61 -48.77 11.93
N MET A 481 15.78 -49.04 11.34
CA MET A 481 15.88 -49.70 10.04
C MET A 481 15.38 -51.16 10.07
N PRO A 482 14.56 -51.59 9.09
CA PRO A 482 14.26 -52.99 8.87
C PRO A 482 15.53 -53.81 8.61
N LYS A 483 15.44 -55.13 8.77
CA LYS A 483 16.54 -56.02 8.42
C LYS A 483 16.74 -56.01 6.90
N ALA A 484 17.95 -55.67 6.47
CA ALA A 484 18.32 -55.73 5.06
C ALA A 484 18.08 -57.13 4.47
N THR A 485 17.39 -57.17 3.33
CA THR A 485 17.06 -58.38 2.57
C THR A 485 18.22 -58.84 1.71
N GLY A 486 19.15 -57.93 1.37
CA GLY A 486 20.24 -58.18 0.41
C GLY A 486 19.76 -58.17 -1.05
N ILE A 487 18.50 -57.88 -1.31
CA ILE A 487 17.95 -57.77 -2.67
C ILE A 487 18.47 -56.47 -3.28
N ARG A 488 19.13 -56.58 -4.43
CA ARG A 488 19.58 -55.42 -5.20
C ARG A 488 18.48 -54.99 -6.17
N GLY A 489 17.96 -53.79 -5.96
CA GLY A 489 16.99 -53.16 -6.85
C GLY A 489 17.64 -52.31 -7.93
N TYR A 490 16.97 -52.26 -9.08
CA TYR A 490 17.33 -51.46 -10.25
C TYR A 490 16.06 -50.77 -10.78
N PRO A 491 16.16 -49.60 -11.41
CA PRO A 491 15.03 -49.02 -12.13
C PRO A 491 14.61 -49.93 -13.28
N ILE A 492 13.31 -49.96 -13.61
CA ILE A 492 12.83 -50.72 -14.77
C ILE A 492 13.09 -49.99 -16.09
N ALA A 493 12.84 -50.68 -17.22
CA ALA A 493 13.06 -50.12 -18.54
C ALA A 493 12.14 -48.91 -18.78
N GLY A 494 12.71 -47.81 -19.27
CA GLY A 494 12.02 -46.54 -19.47
C GLY A 494 12.30 -45.52 -18.37
N GLU A 495 12.70 -45.96 -17.17
CA GLU A 495 13.08 -45.07 -16.08
C GLU A 495 14.50 -44.51 -16.23
N SER A 496 14.75 -43.40 -15.54
CA SER A 496 16.02 -42.70 -15.61
C SER A 496 17.01 -43.13 -14.51
N PRO A 497 18.30 -42.77 -14.63
CA PRO A 497 19.29 -43.07 -13.61
C PRO A 497 18.99 -42.50 -12.22
N SER A 498 18.16 -41.45 -12.08
CA SER A 498 17.84 -40.85 -10.77
C SER A 498 17.05 -41.79 -9.85
N TYR A 499 16.41 -42.84 -10.38
CA TYR A 499 15.76 -43.88 -9.58
C TYR A 499 16.74 -44.89 -8.96
N SER A 500 17.99 -44.94 -9.41
CA SER A 500 18.91 -46.05 -9.08
C SER A 500 19.19 -46.17 -7.59
N GLY A 501 19.43 -45.05 -6.91
CA GLY A 501 19.66 -45.03 -5.46
C GLY A 501 18.42 -45.46 -4.68
N LEU A 502 17.26 -44.93 -5.07
CA LEU A 502 15.96 -45.23 -4.46
C LEU A 502 15.58 -46.71 -4.62
N CYS A 503 15.64 -47.25 -5.84
CA CYS A 503 15.34 -48.67 -6.09
C CYS A 503 16.29 -49.60 -5.35
N SER A 504 17.60 -49.30 -5.35
CA SER A 504 18.58 -50.08 -4.63
C SER A 504 18.27 -50.13 -3.13
N PHE A 505 17.94 -48.98 -2.53
CA PHE A 505 17.59 -48.88 -1.12
C PHE A 505 16.25 -49.58 -0.82
N ALA A 506 15.20 -49.26 -1.57
CA ALA A 506 13.84 -49.73 -1.33
C ALA A 506 13.74 -51.27 -1.41
N CYS A 507 14.30 -51.87 -2.46
CA CYS A 507 14.32 -53.33 -2.61
C CYS A 507 15.14 -54.02 -1.51
N ASN A 508 16.26 -53.41 -1.06
CA ASN A 508 17.08 -53.96 0.02
C ASN A 508 16.37 -53.91 1.39
N TYR A 509 15.36 -53.07 1.58
CA TYR A 509 14.60 -52.98 2.83
C TYR A 509 13.16 -53.50 2.75
N GLY A 510 12.82 -54.17 1.64
CA GLY A 510 11.61 -55.00 1.53
C GLY A 510 10.45 -54.36 0.77
N ASP A 511 10.64 -53.17 0.18
CA ASP A 511 9.62 -52.49 -0.61
C ASP A 511 10.11 -52.24 -2.05
N CYS A 512 10.30 -53.33 -2.80
CA CYS A 512 10.70 -53.26 -4.19
C CYS A 512 9.48 -52.90 -5.05
N LEU A 513 9.18 -51.61 -5.17
CA LEU A 513 7.94 -51.10 -5.78
C LEU A 513 7.75 -51.62 -7.21
N GLU A 514 6.73 -52.45 -7.39
CA GLU A 514 6.41 -53.07 -8.68
C GLU A 514 6.03 -51.99 -9.72
N GLY A 515 6.57 -52.10 -10.92
CA GLY A 515 6.31 -51.13 -11.99
C GLY A 515 7.22 -49.89 -11.96
N VAL A 516 8.10 -49.75 -10.97
CA VAL A 516 9.15 -48.71 -10.93
C VAL A 516 10.53 -49.32 -10.74
N CYS A 517 10.62 -50.32 -9.85
CA CYS A 517 11.84 -51.06 -9.56
C CYS A 517 11.72 -52.54 -9.94
N GLY A 518 12.86 -53.15 -10.28
CA GLY A 518 13.00 -54.57 -10.53
C GLY A 518 14.33 -55.10 -10.01
N THR A 519 14.53 -56.42 -10.09
CA THR A 519 15.77 -57.08 -9.62
C THR A 519 16.75 -57.38 -10.75
N VAL A 520 16.48 -56.87 -11.95
CA VAL A 520 17.29 -57.08 -13.16
C VAL A 520 17.73 -55.74 -13.68
N GLU A 521 19.03 -55.60 -13.91
CA GLU A 521 19.61 -54.40 -14.50
C GLU A 521 19.22 -54.31 -15.98
N VAL A 522 18.75 -53.13 -16.39
CA VAL A 522 18.29 -52.84 -17.74
C VAL A 522 18.86 -51.51 -18.22
N PRO A 523 18.95 -51.27 -19.55
CA PRO A 523 19.31 -49.96 -20.07
C PRO A 523 18.31 -48.88 -19.61
N LEU A 524 18.82 -47.77 -19.09
CA LEU A 524 18.04 -46.64 -18.58
C LEU A 524 17.92 -45.51 -19.62
N THR A 525 16.83 -44.75 -19.53
CA THR A 525 16.59 -43.59 -20.40
C THR A 525 17.12 -42.32 -19.75
N ILE A 526 18.00 -41.59 -20.44
CA ILE A 526 18.42 -40.26 -19.98
C ILE A 526 17.43 -39.25 -20.58
N PRO A 527 16.59 -38.61 -19.76
CA PRO A 527 15.63 -37.66 -20.28
C PRO A 527 16.37 -36.40 -20.75
N THR A 528 15.89 -35.81 -21.84
CA THR A 528 16.45 -34.56 -22.40
C THR A 528 16.01 -33.32 -21.61
N VAL A 529 14.90 -33.43 -20.87
CA VAL A 529 14.38 -32.41 -19.96
C VAL A 529 14.19 -33.04 -18.59
N SER A 530 14.49 -32.30 -17.52
CA SER A 530 14.31 -32.82 -16.16
C SER A 530 12.83 -33.16 -15.93
N PRO A 531 12.50 -34.32 -15.34
CA PRO A 531 11.11 -34.65 -14.98
C PRO A 531 10.54 -33.69 -13.91
N PHE A 532 11.41 -32.96 -13.22
CA PHE A 532 11.03 -31.99 -12.19
C PHE A 532 10.75 -30.59 -12.74
N THR A 533 11.16 -30.30 -13.97
CA THR A 533 10.79 -29.03 -14.63
C THR A 533 9.27 -28.96 -14.77
N PRO A 534 8.62 -27.84 -14.40
CA PRO A 534 7.20 -27.64 -14.63
C PRO A 534 6.84 -27.65 -16.12
N ASP A 535 5.64 -28.13 -16.44
CA ASP A 535 5.13 -28.07 -17.80
C ASP A 535 4.72 -26.65 -18.17
N THR A 536 4.94 -26.26 -19.42
CA THR A 536 4.46 -25.01 -20.03
C THR A 536 3.37 -25.32 -21.04
N CYS A 537 2.72 -24.28 -21.57
CA CYS A 537 1.87 -24.48 -22.75
C CYS A 537 2.74 -24.87 -23.97
N THR A 538 2.28 -25.87 -24.73
CA THR A 538 2.96 -26.35 -25.95
C THR A 538 2.04 -26.36 -27.17
N ALA A 539 0.75 -26.09 -26.99
CA ALA A 539 -0.19 -25.79 -28.07
C ALA A 539 -1.39 -25.05 -27.50
N GLY A 540 -1.91 -24.07 -28.23
CA GLY A 540 -3.10 -23.32 -27.81
C GLY A 540 -3.87 -22.75 -28.99
N THR A 541 -5.03 -22.17 -28.68
CA THR A 541 -5.95 -21.60 -29.67
C THR A 541 -6.49 -20.27 -29.17
N GLY A 542 -6.93 -19.41 -30.08
CA GLY A 542 -7.57 -18.13 -29.78
C GLY A 542 -8.75 -17.89 -30.72
N SER A 543 -9.54 -16.86 -30.45
CA SER A 543 -10.68 -16.48 -31.28
C SER A 543 -10.38 -15.27 -32.16
N GLY A 544 -11.05 -15.18 -33.32
CA GLY A 544 -11.01 -14.00 -34.19
C GLY A 544 -9.58 -13.65 -34.63
N ALA A 545 -9.20 -12.38 -34.44
CA ALA A 545 -7.91 -11.83 -34.83
C ALA A 545 -6.71 -12.49 -34.13
N PHE A 546 -6.91 -13.10 -32.95
CA PHE A 546 -5.86 -13.72 -32.14
C PHE A 546 -5.63 -15.21 -32.46
N ALA A 547 -6.42 -15.83 -33.33
CA ALA A 547 -6.34 -17.28 -33.58
C ALA A 547 -4.93 -17.75 -34.00
N GLY A 548 -4.29 -17.01 -34.92
CA GLY A 548 -2.91 -17.30 -35.36
C GLY A 548 -1.85 -17.01 -34.29
N LEU A 549 -2.00 -15.88 -33.59
CA LEU A 549 -1.10 -15.46 -32.51
C LEU A 549 -1.08 -16.45 -31.36
N CYS A 550 -2.26 -16.87 -30.88
CA CYS A 550 -2.37 -17.88 -29.84
C CYS A 550 -1.81 -19.23 -30.30
N SER A 551 -2.04 -19.64 -31.56
CA SER A 551 -1.43 -20.87 -32.07
C SER A 551 0.09 -20.81 -32.11
N TYR A 552 0.68 -19.64 -32.39
CA TYR A 552 2.12 -19.43 -32.41
C TYR A 552 2.72 -19.31 -31.00
N GLY A 553 2.22 -18.38 -30.20
CA GLY A 553 2.74 -18.07 -28.86
C GLY A 553 2.59 -19.27 -27.92
N CYS A 554 1.41 -19.88 -27.86
CA CYS A 554 1.17 -21.02 -26.98
C CYS A 554 2.00 -22.25 -27.36
N ASN A 555 2.48 -22.36 -28.60
CA ASN A 555 3.38 -23.44 -29.00
C ASN A 555 4.75 -23.35 -28.32
N VAL A 556 5.15 -22.15 -27.85
CA VAL A 556 6.46 -21.86 -27.25
C VAL A 556 6.35 -21.31 -25.83
N GLY A 557 5.25 -21.61 -25.12
CA GLY A 557 5.04 -21.24 -23.72
C GLY A 557 4.37 -19.88 -23.48
N TYR A 558 4.33 -18.97 -24.46
CA TYR A 558 3.69 -17.65 -24.31
C TYR A 558 2.19 -17.74 -24.63
N CYS A 559 1.38 -18.12 -23.65
CA CYS A 559 -0.05 -18.41 -23.82
C CYS A 559 -0.95 -17.65 -22.83
N PRO A 560 -1.16 -16.33 -23.03
CA PRO A 560 -1.87 -15.51 -22.05
C PRO A 560 -3.34 -15.91 -21.96
N ILE A 561 -3.83 -16.21 -20.76
CA ILE A 561 -5.16 -16.81 -20.56
C ILE A 561 -6.32 -15.86 -20.91
N HIS A 562 -6.07 -14.55 -20.94
CA HIS A 562 -7.06 -13.54 -21.29
C HIS A 562 -7.35 -13.47 -22.80
N ASN A 563 -6.43 -13.94 -23.65
CA ASN A 563 -6.58 -13.95 -25.11
C ASN A 563 -6.56 -15.36 -25.71
N CYS A 564 -5.92 -16.32 -25.03
CA CYS A 564 -5.63 -17.65 -25.55
C CYS A 564 -6.11 -18.76 -24.60
N THR A 565 -6.40 -19.93 -25.17
CA THR A 565 -6.67 -21.17 -24.43
C THR A 565 -5.57 -22.17 -24.70
N CYS A 566 -4.85 -22.58 -23.65
CA CYS A 566 -3.90 -23.67 -23.75
C CYS A 566 -4.64 -25.01 -23.97
N THR A 567 -4.20 -25.79 -24.95
CA THR A 567 -4.83 -27.06 -25.36
C THR A 567 -3.92 -28.28 -25.15
N ALA A 568 -2.62 -28.07 -24.97
CA ALA A 568 -1.66 -29.10 -24.60
C ALA A 568 -0.53 -28.50 -23.76
N THR A 569 -0.05 -29.27 -22.79
CA THR A 569 1.08 -28.92 -21.92
C THR A 569 2.22 -29.91 -22.09
N GLY A 570 3.42 -29.48 -21.75
CA GLY A 570 4.62 -30.32 -21.77
C GLY A 570 5.88 -29.50 -21.55
N PRO A 571 7.07 -30.08 -21.79
CA PRO A 571 8.32 -29.33 -21.72
C PRO A 571 8.34 -28.11 -22.62
N LEU A 572 8.97 -27.03 -22.16
CA LEU A 572 9.08 -25.79 -22.92
C LEU A 572 9.73 -26.02 -24.29
N ASN A 573 8.99 -25.70 -25.34
CA ASN A 573 9.55 -25.51 -26.67
C ASN A 573 10.25 -24.16 -26.71
N VAL A 574 11.56 -24.15 -26.50
CA VAL A 574 12.36 -22.92 -26.39
C VAL A 574 12.09 -22.01 -27.60
N PRO A 575 11.59 -20.77 -27.38
CA PRO A 575 11.31 -19.85 -28.47
C PRO A 575 12.61 -19.43 -29.17
N ALA A 576 12.49 -18.99 -30.42
CA ALA A 576 13.60 -18.33 -31.10
C ALA A 576 14.04 -17.08 -30.34
N ALA A 577 15.31 -16.70 -30.48
CA ALA A 577 15.83 -15.47 -29.91
C ALA A 577 15.03 -14.26 -30.41
N ALA A 578 14.68 -13.37 -29.48
CA ALA A 578 13.99 -12.13 -29.82
C ALA A 578 14.91 -11.19 -30.60
N ASN A 579 14.37 -10.54 -31.61
CA ASN A 579 14.97 -9.36 -32.24
C ASN A 579 14.36 -8.11 -31.60
N THR A 580 15.05 -7.59 -30.58
CA THR A 580 14.60 -6.42 -29.80
C THR A 580 14.57 -5.11 -30.59
N SER A 581 15.00 -5.09 -31.86
CA SER A 581 14.81 -3.95 -32.76
C SER A 581 13.42 -3.92 -33.42
N ILE A 582 12.62 -4.98 -33.25
CA ILE A 582 11.25 -5.07 -33.76
C ILE A 582 10.32 -4.95 -32.56
N THR A 583 9.35 -4.04 -32.64
CA THR A 583 8.25 -3.96 -31.67
C THR A 583 6.97 -4.26 -32.41
N GLY A 584 6.20 -5.23 -31.89
CA GLY A 584 4.89 -5.57 -32.41
C GLY A 584 3.79 -4.84 -31.64
N ILE A 585 2.90 -4.17 -32.35
CA ILE A 585 1.78 -3.42 -31.76
C ILE A 585 0.47 -4.05 -32.24
N SER A 586 -0.44 -4.31 -31.30
CA SER A 586 -1.79 -4.80 -31.61
C SER A 586 -2.67 -3.66 -32.15
N THR A 587 -3.38 -3.93 -33.25
CA THR A 587 -4.36 -2.99 -33.84
C THR A 587 -5.80 -3.26 -33.39
N VAL A 588 -6.02 -4.30 -32.58
CA VAL A 588 -7.35 -4.82 -32.20
C VAL A 588 -7.61 -4.71 -30.69
N GLY A 589 -6.78 -3.95 -29.96
CA GLY A 589 -6.87 -3.75 -28.50
C GLY A 589 -5.92 -4.63 -27.68
N GLY A 590 -6.20 -4.76 -26.38
CA GLY A 590 -5.36 -5.49 -25.43
C GLY A 590 -5.09 -6.94 -25.86
N ASP A 591 -3.83 -7.24 -26.15
CA ASP A 591 -3.37 -8.51 -26.69
C ASP A 591 -2.49 -9.30 -25.71
N SER A 592 -2.34 -8.81 -24.47
CA SER A 592 -1.46 -9.40 -23.46
C SER A 592 -0.03 -9.63 -23.98
N GLY A 593 0.48 -8.71 -24.80
CA GLY A 593 1.85 -8.75 -25.34
C GLY A 593 2.08 -9.76 -26.47
N LEU A 594 1.04 -10.41 -26.98
CA LEU A 594 1.13 -11.40 -28.06
C LEU A 594 1.79 -10.86 -29.32
N CYS A 595 1.42 -9.67 -29.77
CA CYS A 595 2.00 -9.05 -30.96
C CYS A 595 3.47 -8.76 -30.73
N ASN A 596 3.84 -8.16 -29.60
CA ASN A 596 5.24 -7.86 -29.35
C ASN A 596 6.09 -9.14 -29.31
N PHE A 597 5.66 -10.14 -28.53
CA PHE A 597 6.36 -11.42 -28.42
C PHE A 597 6.53 -12.12 -29.78
N ALA A 598 5.49 -12.12 -30.61
CA ALA A 598 5.49 -12.81 -31.89
C ALA A 598 6.28 -12.06 -32.98
N CYS A 599 6.13 -10.73 -33.09
CA CYS A 599 6.81 -9.93 -34.10
C CYS A 599 8.34 -9.92 -33.88
N GLU A 600 8.80 -9.82 -32.63
CA GLU A 600 10.23 -9.96 -32.27
C GLU A 600 10.84 -11.30 -32.73
N ARG A 601 10.00 -12.32 -32.96
CA ARG A 601 10.41 -13.68 -33.34
C ARG A 601 10.00 -14.03 -34.77
N GLY A 602 9.71 -13.01 -35.58
CA GLY A 602 9.47 -13.14 -37.03
C GLY A 602 8.06 -13.58 -37.42
N TYR A 603 7.10 -13.59 -36.50
CA TYR A 603 5.69 -13.83 -36.80
C TYR A 603 4.84 -12.59 -36.47
N CYS A 604 4.64 -11.72 -37.47
CA CYS A 604 3.87 -10.48 -37.32
C CYS A 604 2.66 -10.46 -38.28
N PRO A 605 1.52 -11.07 -37.91
CA PRO A 605 0.37 -11.20 -38.80
C PRO A 605 -0.43 -9.89 -38.91
N GLY A 606 -0.33 -9.19 -40.04
CA GLY A 606 -1.20 -8.06 -40.37
C GLY A 606 -2.63 -8.50 -40.80
N PRO A 607 -3.68 -7.72 -40.51
CA PRO A 607 -3.66 -6.40 -39.86
C PRO A 607 -3.58 -6.45 -38.33
N THR A 608 -3.72 -7.62 -37.69
CA THR A 608 -3.80 -7.77 -36.22
C THR A 608 -2.59 -7.18 -35.50
N CYS A 609 -1.39 -7.47 -36.00
CA CYS A 609 -0.15 -6.88 -35.51
C CYS A 609 0.49 -6.04 -36.61
N VAL A 610 1.05 -4.90 -36.22
CA VAL A 610 1.93 -4.09 -37.07
C VAL A 610 3.31 -4.02 -36.42
N ASP A 611 4.36 -4.18 -37.24
CA ASP A 611 5.73 -3.97 -36.81
C ASP A 611 6.14 -2.52 -37.03
N ASN A 612 7.01 -2.02 -36.15
CA ASN A 612 7.64 -0.70 -36.29
C ASN A 612 8.56 -0.57 -37.53
N ALA A 613 8.52 -1.51 -38.48
CA ALA A 613 9.29 -1.49 -39.72
C ALA A 613 8.33 -1.52 -40.93
N ASP A 614 8.03 -0.33 -41.47
CA ASP A 614 7.33 -0.10 -42.75
C ASP A 614 5.84 -0.48 -42.82
N ASN A 615 4.95 0.37 -42.26
CA ASN A 615 3.69 0.69 -42.94
C ASN A 615 3.19 2.11 -42.60
N MET A 616 3.55 3.03 -43.49
CA MET A 616 2.95 4.34 -43.65
C MET A 616 1.50 4.16 -44.09
N ASP A 617 0.57 4.76 -43.35
CA ASP A 617 -0.80 4.96 -43.82
C ASP A 617 -0.79 5.82 -45.10
N PRO A 618 -1.36 5.37 -46.24
CA PRO A 618 -1.51 6.18 -47.44
C PRO A 618 -2.39 7.43 -47.23
N CYS A 619 -3.11 7.52 -46.10
CA CYS A 619 -3.85 8.71 -45.68
C CYS A 619 -3.00 9.70 -44.87
N ALA A 620 -1.80 9.34 -44.42
CA ALA A 620 -0.94 10.22 -43.62
C ALA A 620 -0.32 11.38 -44.44
N THR A 621 -0.38 11.30 -45.77
CA THR A 621 0.15 12.33 -46.67
C THR A 621 -0.86 12.87 -47.68
N ASP A 622 -2.14 12.45 -47.64
CA ASP A 622 -3.15 13.00 -48.55
C ASP A 622 -3.60 14.37 -48.05
N ASP A 623 -3.56 15.37 -48.93
CA ASP A 623 -3.99 16.75 -48.67
C ASP A 623 -5.52 16.92 -48.77
N GLY A 624 -6.26 15.82 -48.58
CA GLY A 624 -7.72 15.78 -48.56
C GLY A 624 -8.37 15.64 -49.94
N SER A 625 -7.67 15.07 -50.93
CA SER A 625 -8.17 15.00 -52.30
C SER A 625 -8.80 13.65 -52.67
N ASN A 626 -8.66 12.60 -51.84
CA ASN A 626 -9.27 11.30 -52.09
C ASN A 626 -10.71 11.19 -51.54
N PRO A 627 -11.74 11.11 -52.40
CA PRO A 627 -13.14 11.04 -51.98
C PRO A 627 -13.54 9.72 -51.30
N GLU A 628 -12.69 8.68 -51.32
CA GLU A 628 -12.91 7.44 -50.54
C GLU A 628 -12.53 7.60 -49.05
N CYS A 629 -11.85 8.68 -48.66
CA CYS A 629 -11.42 8.96 -47.28
C CYS A 629 -12.36 9.90 -46.51
N ALA A 630 -13.55 10.22 -47.03
CA ALA A 630 -14.50 11.09 -46.36
C ALA A 630 -15.30 10.34 -45.28
N LEU A 631 -14.93 10.49 -44.01
CA LEU A 631 -15.79 10.15 -42.88
C LEU A 631 -16.87 11.23 -42.73
N SER A 632 -18.14 10.85 -42.59
CA SER A 632 -19.20 11.81 -42.29
C SER A 632 -19.06 12.33 -40.85
N GLU A 633 -18.74 13.61 -40.68
CA GLU A 633 -18.60 14.25 -39.37
C GLU A 633 -19.92 14.20 -38.58
N VAL A 634 -19.84 13.68 -37.35
CA VAL A 634 -20.96 13.57 -36.39
C VAL A 634 -21.10 14.84 -35.53
N CYS A 635 -20.07 15.71 -35.48
CA CYS A 635 -20.12 16.98 -34.75
C CYS A 635 -19.24 18.08 -35.37
N ASP A 636 -19.74 19.31 -35.44
CA ASP A 636 -18.98 20.49 -35.92
C ASP A 636 -18.23 21.18 -34.77
N PHE A 637 -17.05 20.67 -34.44
CA PHE A 637 -16.23 21.19 -33.34
C PHE A 637 -15.70 22.63 -33.56
N SER A 638 -15.97 23.26 -34.72
CA SER A 638 -15.58 24.65 -35.00
C SER A 638 -16.53 25.71 -34.41
N GLN A 639 -17.74 25.31 -34.00
CA GLN A 639 -18.69 26.19 -33.32
C GLN A 639 -18.29 26.40 -31.85
N THR A 640 -18.66 27.56 -31.30
CA THR A 640 -18.40 27.89 -29.89
C THR A 640 -19.61 28.59 -29.28
N PHE A 641 -19.90 28.28 -28.02
CA PHE A 641 -20.96 28.92 -27.25
C PHE A 641 -20.33 29.63 -26.06
N ALA A 642 -20.43 30.97 -26.05
CA ALA A 642 -19.72 31.79 -25.09
C ALA A 642 -20.29 31.75 -23.66
N THR A 643 -21.49 31.19 -23.45
CA THR A 643 -22.15 31.07 -22.14
C THR A 643 -23.08 29.85 -22.11
N LEU A 644 -23.42 29.35 -20.92
CA LEU A 644 -24.46 28.33 -20.76
C LEU A 644 -25.82 28.79 -21.31
N ASP A 645 -26.18 30.07 -21.14
CA ASP A 645 -27.41 30.65 -21.74
C ASP A 645 -27.44 30.53 -23.28
N ALA A 646 -26.30 30.79 -23.93
CA ALA A 646 -26.20 30.73 -25.39
C ALA A 646 -26.30 29.28 -25.89
N LEU A 647 -25.75 28.33 -25.13
CA LEU A 647 -25.86 26.90 -25.42
C LEU A 647 -27.28 26.38 -25.19
N GLU A 648 -27.90 26.73 -24.07
CA GLU A 648 -29.29 26.37 -23.73
C GLU A 648 -30.28 26.86 -24.80
N ALA A 649 -30.10 28.07 -25.32
CA ALA A 649 -30.94 28.61 -26.39
C ALA A 649 -30.75 27.89 -27.74
N ALA A 650 -29.61 27.24 -27.96
CA ALA A 650 -29.26 26.56 -29.21
C ALA A 650 -29.44 25.03 -29.16
N VAL A 651 -29.63 24.46 -27.96
CA VAL A 651 -29.59 23.01 -27.71
C VAL A 651 -30.53 22.20 -28.61
N ASP A 652 -31.71 22.74 -28.95
CA ASP A 652 -32.70 22.08 -29.82
C ASP A 652 -32.26 21.99 -31.30
N THR A 653 -31.18 22.67 -31.68
CA THR A 653 -30.63 22.71 -33.04
C THR A 653 -29.32 21.94 -33.20
N LEU A 654 -28.77 21.41 -32.09
CA LEU A 654 -27.49 20.70 -32.04
C LEU A 654 -27.69 19.18 -32.07
N GLN A 655 -26.69 18.46 -32.58
CA GLN A 655 -26.70 17.00 -32.45
C GLN A 655 -26.42 16.60 -30.98
N PRO A 656 -27.07 15.56 -30.44
CA PRO A 656 -26.88 15.13 -29.05
C PRO A 656 -25.40 14.93 -28.67
N ALA A 657 -24.62 14.31 -29.56
CA ALA A 657 -23.19 14.07 -29.35
C ALA A 657 -22.33 15.35 -29.25
N CYS A 658 -22.84 16.51 -29.68
CA CYS A 658 -22.14 17.79 -29.59
C CYS A 658 -22.44 18.58 -28.31
N VAL A 659 -23.56 18.30 -27.65
CA VAL A 659 -24.06 19.13 -26.54
C VAL A 659 -23.11 19.06 -25.35
N ASP A 660 -22.62 17.88 -25.00
CA ASP A 660 -21.66 17.73 -23.90
C ASP A 660 -20.31 18.40 -24.21
N PHE A 661 -19.85 18.33 -25.46
CA PHE A 661 -18.63 19.02 -25.90
C PHE A 661 -18.73 20.55 -25.72
N TYR A 662 -19.84 21.16 -26.15
CA TYR A 662 -20.04 22.61 -25.97
C TYR A 662 -20.35 22.98 -24.51
N THR A 663 -20.85 22.06 -23.71
CA THR A 663 -21.10 22.30 -22.28
C THR A 663 -19.80 22.61 -21.53
N LEU A 664 -18.66 22.06 -21.97
CA LEU A 664 -17.34 22.41 -21.45
C LEU A 664 -16.96 23.89 -21.65
N ASP A 665 -17.39 24.53 -22.75
CA ASP A 665 -17.18 25.97 -22.97
C ASP A 665 -18.00 26.82 -21.99
N GLY A 666 -19.23 26.38 -21.72
CA GLY A 666 -20.08 26.98 -20.70
C GLY A 666 -19.46 26.89 -19.31
N LEU A 667 -18.98 25.71 -18.91
CA LEU A 667 -18.31 25.50 -17.62
C LEU A 667 -17.02 26.31 -17.48
N ALA A 668 -16.19 26.36 -18.53
CA ALA A 668 -14.98 27.19 -18.56
C ALA A 668 -15.31 28.68 -18.38
N THR A 669 -16.41 29.14 -18.98
CA THR A 669 -16.86 30.53 -18.85
C THR A 669 -17.32 30.85 -17.42
N VAL A 670 -18.13 29.97 -16.81
CA VAL A 670 -18.58 30.15 -15.41
C VAL A 670 -17.37 30.18 -14.47
N LEU A 671 -16.38 29.32 -14.69
CA LEU A 671 -15.14 29.32 -13.92
C LEU A 671 -14.35 30.64 -14.07
N GLN A 672 -14.22 31.15 -15.29
CA GLN A 672 -13.55 32.43 -15.55
C GLN A 672 -14.29 33.62 -14.92
N GLN A 673 -15.62 33.64 -14.97
CA GLN A 673 -16.44 34.65 -14.30
C GLN A 673 -16.30 34.57 -12.79
N THR A 674 -16.26 33.37 -12.22
CA THR A 674 -16.02 33.12 -10.80
C THR A 674 -14.68 33.73 -10.34
N LEU A 675 -13.60 33.50 -11.09
CA LEU A 675 -12.28 34.09 -10.82
C LEU A 675 -12.29 35.62 -10.95
N THR A 676 -13.03 36.16 -11.91
CA THR A 676 -13.18 37.62 -12.10
C THR A 676 -13.94 38.25 -10.93
N ASN A 677 -15.02 37.61 -10.48
CA ASN A 677 -15.82 38.06 -9.35
C ASN A 677 -15.03 38.01 -8.04
N TYR A 678 -14.26 36.93 -7.84
CA TYR A 678 -13.34 36.79 -6.72
C TYR A 678 -12.31 37.93 -6.68
N THR A 679 -11.60 38.16 -7.79
CA THR A 679 -10.61 39.25 -7.88
C THR A 679 -11.24 40.62 -7.65
N GLY A 680 -12.47 40.86 -8.13
CA GLY A 680 -13.23 42.08 -7.91
C GLY A 680 -13.51 42.40 -6.44
N ILE A 681 -13.78 41.39 -5.60
CA ILE A 681 -14.08 41.59 -4.16
C ILE A 681 -12.85 41.53 -3.26
N THR A 682 -11.75 40.92 -3.69
CA THR A 682 -10.55 40.74 -2.85
C THR A 682 -9.98 42.04 -2.28
N SER A 683 -10.12 43.15 -3.00
CA SER A 683 -9.57 44.46 -2.60
C SER A 683 -10.31 45.12 -1.41
N SER A 684 -11.58 44.77 -1.19
CA SER A 684 -12.42 45.30 -0.11
C SER A 684 -12.73 44.29 0.99
N TYR A 685 -12.54 42.99 0.73
CA TYR A 685 -12.92 41.90 1.63
C TYR A 685 -12.22 41.97 3.00
N ASP A 686 -10.90 42.20 3.04
CA ASP A 686 -10.13 42.15 4.31
C ASP A 686 -10.61 43.18 5.32
N THR A 687 -10.86 44.42 4.88
CA THR A 687 -11.36 45.48 5.77
C THR A 687 -12.74 45.14 6.33
N LYS A 688 -13.60 44.51 5.52
CA LYS A 688 -14.93 44.05 5.97
C LYS A 688 -14.86 42.85 6.90
N PHE A 689 -13.88 41.97 6.68
CA PHE A 689 -13.61 40.84 7.54
C PHE A 689 -13.02 41.27 8.89
N ASP A 690 -12.16 42.29 8.92
CA ASP A 690 -11.59 42.85 10.15
C ASP A 690 -12.67 43.36 11.12
N ASP A 691 -13.77 43.93 10.60
CA ASP A 691 -14.93 44.34 11.41
C ASP A 691 -15.62 43.15 12.10
N TYR A 692 -15.62 41.98 11.46
CA TYR A 692 -16.09 40.72 12.04
C TYR A 692 -15.09 40.17 13.08
N VAL A 693 -13.79 40.19 12.79
CA VAL A 693 -12.74 39.80 13.75
C VAL A 693 -12.80 40.65 15.01
N LYS A 694 -13.08 41.95 14.87
CA LYS A 694 -13.28 42.87 15.99
C LYS A 694 -14.49 42.46 16.84
N TYR A 695 -15.61 42.11 16.20
CA TYR A 695 -16.80 41.62 16.90
C TYR A 695 -16.51 40.34 17.70
N VAL A 696 -15.80 39.37 17.11
CA VAL A 696 -15.35 38.14 17.82
C VAL A 696 -14.51 38.50 19.05
N LYS A 697 -13.55 39.43 18.90
CA LYS A 697 -12.68 39.89 19.99
C LYS A 697 -13.43 40.61 21.12
N GLU A 698 -14.57 41.24 20.83
CA GLU A 698 -15.40 41.93 21.82
C GLU A 698 -16.25 40.95 22.65
N MET A 699 -16.50 39.72 22.16
CA MET A 699 -17.32 38.72 22.86
C MET A 699 -16.56 37.86 23.88
N ILE A 700 -15.24 37.71 23.72
CA ILE A 700 -14.41 36.87 24.60
C ILE A 700 -14.55 37.23 26.09
N PRO A 701 -14.52 38.52 26.50
CA PRO A 701 -14.68 38.87 27.91
C PRO A 701 -16.04 38.45 28.50
N ASP A 702 -17.11 38.57 27.73
CA ASP A 702 -18.47 38.21 28.17
C ASP A 702 -18.60 36.69 28.36
N GLN A 703 -17.98 35.91 27.46
CA GLN A 703 -17.97 34.45 27.55
C GLN A 703 -17.08 33.94 28.69
N LEU A 704 -15.91 34.55 28.92
CA LEU A 704 -15.08 34.27 30.10
C LEU A 704 -15.80 34.62 31.40
N ALA A 705 -16.56 35.73 31.44
CA ALA A 705 -17.36 36.11 32.59
C ALA A 705 -18.48 35.10 32.87
N ALA A 706 -19.14 34.58 31.83
CA ALA A 706 -20.14 33.52 31.98
C ALA A 706 -19.50 32.19 32.47
N PHE A 707 -18.36 31.81 31.90
CA PHE A 707 -17.63 30.59 32.26
C PHE A 707 -17.11 30.60 33.70
N MET A 708 -16.67 31.77 34.17
CA MET A 708 -16.12 31.96 35.52
C MET A 708 -17.11 32.63 36.49
N SER A 709 -18.40 32.68 36.15
CA SER A 709 -19.42 33.37 36.96
C SER A 709 -19.32 32.99 38.44
N THR A 710 -19.16 33.99 39.31
CA THR A 710 -19.15 33.81 40.77
C THR A 710 -20.55 33.90 41.38
N ASP A 711 -21.56 34.23 40.57
CA ASP A 711 -22.96 34.30 40.99
C ASP A 711 -23.68 32.99 40.67
N ALA A 712 -24.68 32.61 41.47
CA ALA A 712 -25.41 31.35 41.27
C ALA A 712 -26.39 31.44 40.07
N PRO A 713 -26.39 30.46 39.13
CA PRO A 713 -25.57 29.25 39.12
C PRO A 713 -24.10 29.55 38.75
N TYR A 714 -23.18 29.02 39.57
CA TYR A 714 -21.75 29.26 39.39
C TYR A 714 -21.26 28.73 38.04
N GLY A 715 -20.38 29.49 37.39
CA GLY A 715 -19.80 29.11 36.12
C GLY A 715 -18.94 27.84 36.28
N PRO A 716 -18.98 26.91 35.30
CA PRO A 716 -18.29 25.62 35.39
C PRO A 716 -16.77 25.76 35.49
N GLY A 717 -16.21 26.87 35.01
CA GLY A 717 -14.78 27.15 35.07
C GLY A 717 -14.22 27.24 36.50
N ASN A 718 -15.05 27.57 37.49
CA ASN A 718 -14.63 27.63 38.89
C ASN A 718 -14.19 26.27 39.46
N ALA A 719 -14.67 25.15 38.90
CA ALA A 719 -14.34 23.80 39.38
C ALA A 719 -12.85 23.46 39.21
N TYR A 720 -12.15 24.13 38.30
CA TYR A 720 -10.75 23.88 37.96
C TYR A 720 -9.76 24.75 38.75
N PHE A 721 -10.25 25.57 39.69
CA PHE A 721 -9.42 26.44 40.53
C PHE A 721 -9.58 26.15 42.02
N GLN A 722 -8.51 26.45 42.76
CA GLN A 722 -8.56 26.67 44.19
C GLN A 722 -8.38 28.16 44.52
N CYS A 723 -9.18 28.66 45.45
CA CYS A 723 -9.25 30.07 45.79
C CYS A 723 -8.74 30.33 47.21
N THR A 724 -7.97 31.41 47.37
CA THR A 724 -7.54 31.93 48.68
C THR A 724 -8.06 33.34 48.89
N TYR A 725 -8.97 33.52 49.84
CA TYR A 725 -9.51 34.82 50.21
C TYR A 725 -8.54 35.62 51.10
N SER A 726 -8.39 36.92 50.86
CA SER A 726 -7.54 37.83 51.62
C SER A 726 -8.23 39.15 51.91
N GLN A 727 -8.30 39.53 53.19
CA GLN A 727 -8.86 40.82 53.63
C GLN A 727 -7.92 41.49 54.63
N ASN A 728 -7.69 42.80 54.48
CA ASN A 728 -6.77 43.56 55.34
C ASN A 728 -5.35 42.96 55.43
N GLY A 729 -4.88 42.33 54.34
CA GLY A 729 -3.56 41.69 54.27
C GLY A 729 -3.43 40.36 55.01
N ARG A 730 -4.53 39.70 55.38
CA ARG A 730 -4.54 38.36 55.98
C ARG A 730 -5.20 37.35 55.06
N ASN A 731 -4.46 36.30 54.71
CA ASN A 731 -4.96 35.19 53.91
C ASN A 731 -5.72 34.19 54.77
N HIS A 732 -6.87 33.76 54.27
CA HIS A 732 -7.69 32.69 54.84
C HIS A 732 -7.31 31.33 54.25
N THR A 733 -7.98 30.27 54.69
CA THR A 733 -7.75 28.91 54.19
C THR A 733 -8.12 28.79 52.71
N THR A 734 -7.24 28.18 51.92
CA THR A 734 -7.49 27.85 50.51
C THR A 734 -8.57 26.77 50.39
N GLY A 735 -9.50 26.94 49.45
CA GLY A 735 -10.61 26.02 49.21
C GLY A 735 -11.12 26.06 47.76
N SER A 736 -12.29 25.47 47.51
CA SER A 736 -12.95 25.51 46.20
C SER A 736 -13.33 26.94 45.80
N CYS A 737 -13.26 27.24 44.51
CA CYS A 737 -13.78 28.50 43.96
C CYS A 737 -15.29 28.42 43.65
N PRO A 738 -16.03 29.54 43.65
CA PRO A 738 -15.60 30.89 44.03
C PRO A 738 -15.24 30.99 45.53
N GLY A 739 -14.12 31.64 45.85
CA GLY A 739 -13.58 31.71 47.22
C GLY A 739 -14.20 32.78 48.12
N ASP A 740 -15.16 33.55 47.60
CA ASP A 740 -15.80 34.70 48.22
C ASP A 740 -17.29 34.50 48.52
N ILE A 741 -17.76 33.25 48.46
CA ILE A 741 -19.16 32.89 48.78
C ILE A 741 -19.54 33.41 50.18
N GLY A 742 -20.60 34.23 50.24
CA GLY A 742 -21.17 34.79 51.47
C GLY A 742 -20.52 36.09 51.96
N ILE A 743 -19.74 36.75 51.11
CA ILE A 743 -19.05 38.01 51.43
C ILE A 743 -19.71 39.17 50.69
N ASP A 744 -20.57 39.90 51.40
CA ASP A 744 -21.45 40.90 50.77
C ASP A 744 -20.98 42.36 50.99
N THR A 745 -19.82 42.59 51.62
CA THR A 745 -19.33 43.95 51.96
C THR A 745 -17.80 44.05 52.05
N GLY A 746 -17.21 45.20 51.69
CA GLY A 746 -15.81 45.56 52.01
C GLY A 746 -14.80 45.41 50.87
N THR A 747 -13.52 45.63 51.17
CA THR A 747 -12.40 45.54 50.20
C THR A 747 -11.58 44.27 50.43
N PHE A 748 -11.45 43.41 49.42
CA PHE A 748 -10.74 42.14 49.55
C PHE A 748 -10.16 41.62 48.22
N THR A 749 -9.24 40.65 48.31
CA THR A 749 -8.62 39.99 47.17
C THR A 749 -8.86 38.49 47.23
N VAL A 750 -9.24 37.87 46.10
CA VAL A 750 -9.34 36.41 45.94
C VAL A 750 -8.24 35.97 44.99
N TYR A 751 -7.34 35.12 45.47
CA TYR A 751 -6.28 34.53 44.65
C TYR A 751 -6.78 33.22 44.04
N TYR A 752 -6.88 33.17 42.72
CA TYR A 752 -7.23 32.00 41.93
C TYR A 752 -5.96 31.23 41.56
N GLN A 753 -5.92 29.95 41.89
CA GLN A 753 -4.86 29.02 41.50
C GLN A 753 -5.47 27.93 40.62
N LEU A 754 -5.06 27.87 39.35
CA LEU A 754 -5.45 26.80 38.44
C LEU A 754 -4.85 25.48 38.94
N VAL A 755 -5.70 24.47 39.15
CA VAL A 755 -5.28 23.15 39.63
C VAL A 755 -5.51 22.03 38.62
N ASP A 756 -6.33 22.29 37.60
CA ASP A 756 -6.58 21.37 36.49
C ASP A 756 -6.63 22.17 35.17
N ALA A 757 -5.47 22.31 34.53
CA ALA A 757 -5.36 23.08 33.29
C ALA A 757 -6.01 22.36 32.09
N GLU A 758 -5.90 21.04 32.03
CA GLU A 758 -6.44 20.24 30.93
C GLU A 758 -7.97 20.27 30.94
N GLY A 759 -8.59 20.07 32.12
CA GLY A 759 -10.04 20.19 32.29
C GLY A 759 -10.55 21.61 32.02
N PHE A 760 -9.83 22.63 32.50
CA PHE A 760 -10.20 24.03 32.27
C PHE A 760 -10.24 24.41 30.79
N TYR A 761 -9.15 24.16 30.06
CA TYR A 761 -9.08 24.52 28.65
C TYR A 761 -9.94 23.60 27.77
N GLY A 762 -10.07 22.32 28.14
CA GLY A 762 -10.99 21.40 27.47
C GLY A 762 -12.44 21.86 27.53
N ASN A 763 -12.94 22.23 28.71
CA ASN A 763 -14.32 22.70 28.87
C ASN A 763 -14.53 24.10 28.27
N LEU A 764 -13.56 25.00 28.41
CA LEU A 764 -13.60 26.35 27.85
C LEU A 764 -13.64 26.34 26.31
N SER A 765 -12.91 25.44 25.67
CA SER A 765 -12.93 25.30 24.22
C SER A 765 -14.24 24.66 23.74
N ALA A 766 -14.69 23.58 24.39
CA ALA A 766 -15.86 22.80 23.96
C ALA A 766 -17.19 23.56 24.14
N ASP A 767 -17.40 24.20 25.30
CA ASP A 767 -18.71 24.73 25.68
C ASP A 767 -18.84 26.24 25.46
N TYR A 768 -17.71 26.96 25.35
CA TYR A 768 -17.67 28.42 25.24
C TYR A 768 -16.87 28.92 24.04
N GLY A 769 -16.21 28.03 23.28
CA GLY A 769 -15.60 28.38 22.00
C GLY A 769 -14.37 29.28 22.11
N ILE A 770 -13.66 29.27 23.25
CA ILE A 770 -12.47 30.10 23.48
C ILE A 770 -11.22 29.23 23.40
N ASP A 771 -10.28 29.59 22.52
CA ASP A 771 -8.98 28.94 22.42
C ASP A 771 -8.07 29.29 23.62
N GLN A 772 -7.23 28.34 24.03
CA GLN A 772 -6.27 28.53 25.12
C GLN A 772 -5.38 29.77 24.94
N SER A 773 -4.95 30.06 23.70
CA SER A 773 -4.10 31.23 23.38
C SER A 773 -4.83 32.58 23.54
N TRP A 774 -6.16 32.59 23.56
CA TRP A 774 -6.97 33.79 23.74
C TRP A 774 -7.14 34.19 25.20
N VAL A 775 -6.59 33.38 26.13
CA VAL A 775 -6.72 33.57 27.57
C VAL A 775 -5.34 33.75 28.19
N GLN A 776 -5.23 34.72 29.08
CA GLN A 776 -4.09 34.90 29.96
C GLN A 776 -4.55 35.04 31.40
N PHE A 777 -3.68 34.75 32.37
CA PHE A 777 -4.01 34.94 33.78
C PHE A 777 -3.56 36.30 34.26
N GLY A 778 -4.51 37.07 34.79
CA GLY A 778 -4.29 38.46 35.20
C GLY A 778 -5.04 38.82 36.47
N THR A 779 -5.25 40.13 36.63
CA THR A 779 -6.03 40.70 37.72
C THR A 779 -7.33 41.26 37.16
N GLN A 780 -8.47 40.91 37.76
CA GLN A 780 -9.77 41.50 37.47
C GLN A 780 -10.28 42.25 38.70
N GLU A 781 -10.64 43.52 38.55
CA GLU A 781 -11.25 44.33 39.60
C GLU A 781 -12.75 44.46 39.33
N LEU A 782 -13.56 44.17 40.36
CA LEU A 782 -15.01 44.31 40.32
C LEU A 782 -15.43 45.21 41.47
N ASP A 783 -15.93 46.38 41.12
CA ASP A 783 -16.45 47.34 42.07
C ASP A 783 -17.96 47.41 41.97
N GLU A 784 -18.65 47.14 43.07
CA GLU A 784 -20.09 47.34 43.20
C GLU A 784 -20.36 48.55 44.10
N PRO A 785 -20.44 49.76 43.52
CA PRO A 785 -20.76 50.95 44.29
C PRO A 785 -22.25 50.98 44.65
N CYS A 786 -22.56 51.37 45.88
CA CYS A 786 -23.94 51.61 46.28
C CYS A 786 -24.50 52.87 45.59
N THR A 787 -25.70 52.76 45.02
CA THR A 787 -26.44 53.95 44.54
C THR A 787 -27.09 54.71 45.70
N PRO A 788 -27.39 56.03 45.59
CA PRO A 788 -28.03 56.81 46.65
C PRO A 788 -29.38 56.26 47.15
N ALA A 789 -30.10 55.49 46.33
CA ALA A 789 -31.32 54.80 46.73
C ALA A 789 -31.03 53.56 47.58
N MET A 790 -29.96 52.82 47.28
CA MET A 790 -29.54 51.59 47.97
C MET A 790 -28.91 51.88 49.35
N TYR A 791 -28.30 53.05 49.54
CA TYR A 791 -27.83 53.49 50.86
C TYR A 791 -28.96 53.64 51.90
N LYS A 792 -30.20 53.96 51.47
CA LYS A 792 -31.36 54.10 52.38
C LYS A 792 -31.83 52.76 52.96
N THR A 793 -31.44 51.65 52.34
CA THR A 793 -31.80 50.27 52.75
C THR A 793 -30.62 49.49 53.33
N GLY A 794 -29.46 50.13 53.56
CA GLY A 794 -28.30 49.50 54.20
C GLY A 794 -27.27 48.87 53.26
N CYS A 795 -27.17 49.31 52.00
CA CYS A 795 -26.15 48.84 51.06
C CYS A 795 -24.72 49.12 51.56
N ALA A 796 -23.82 48.16 51.39
CA ALA A 796 -22.39 48.33 51.59
C ALA A 796 -21.66 48.11 50.26
N ALA A 797 -20.72 48.99 49.94
CA ALA A 797 -19.92 48.86 48.73
C ALA A 797 -18.99 47.65 48.83
N ILE A 798 -18.85 46.93 47.72
CA ILE A 798 -17.92 45.82 47.58
C ILE A 798 -16.84 46.24 46.59
N HIS A 799 -15.58 46.10 47.00
CA HIS A 799 -14.41 46.30 46.15
C HIS A 799 -13.62 44.99 46.14
N ARG A 800 -13.77 44.17 45.11
CA ARG A 800 -13.13 42.85 45.03
C ARG A 800 -12.12 42.77 43.90
N THR A 801 -10.96 42.23 44.21
CA THR A 801 -9.87 42.00 43.26
C THR A 801 -9.65 40.50 43.10
N TYR A 802 -9.77 39.95 41.90
CA TYR A 802 -9.39 38.58 41.59
C TYR A 802 -8.00 38.57 40.99
N ALA A 803 -7.07 37.85 41.60
CA ALA A 803 -5.69 37.73 41.15
C ALA A 803 -5.41 36.30 40.66
N GLY A 804 -4.76 36.15 39.50
CA GLY A 804 -4.62 34.84 38.85
C GLY A 804 -5.89 34.39 38.13
N PHE A 805 -6.75 35.35 37.76
CA PHE A 805 -8.04 35.10 37.13
C PHE A 805 -7.90 35.08 35.59
N PRO A 806 -8.60 34.20 34.86
CA PRO A 806 -8.52 34.18 33.40
C PRO A 806 -9.14 35.45 32.81
N VAL A 807 -8.38 36.17 32.02
CA VAL A 807 -8.80 37.37 31.30
C VAL A 807 -8.43 37.22 29.83
N LYS A 808 -9.10 38.01 28.97
CA LYS A 808 -8.80 38.07 27.54
C LYS A 808 -7.30 38.41 27.34
N ALA A 809 -6.64 37.63 26.48
CA ALA A 809 -5.27 37.90 26.03
C ALA A 809 -5.20 39.19 25.19
N ALA A 810 -3.98 39.64 24.87
CA ALA A 810 -3.82 40.78 23.96
C ALA A 810 -4.48 40.48 22.60
N ASP A 811 -5.04 41.50 21.93
CA ASP A 811 -5.69 41.35 20.62
C ASP A 811 -4.77 40.73 19.56
N SER A 812 -3.46 40.82 19.72
CA SER A 812 -2.45 40.20 18.85
C SER A 812 -2.35 38.69 19.00
N ALA A 813 -2.85 38.11 20.09
CA ALA A 813 -2.90 36.65 20.32
C ALA A 813 -4.20 36.01 19.83
N ILE A 814 -5.17 36.81 19.36
CA ILE A 814 -6.48 36.35 18.92
C ILE A 814 -6.55 36.38 17.39
N THR A 815 -6.53 35.19 16.78
CA THR A 815 -6.58 34.95 15.34
C THR A 815 -7.92 34.35 14.92
N VAL A 816 -8.44 34.79 13.78
CA VAL A 816 -9.72 34.31 13.21
C VAL A 816 -9.48 34.03 11.73
N ALA A 817 -9.81 32.83 11.26
CA ALA A 817 -9.48 32.36 9.91
C ALA A 817 -10.24 33.14 8.82
N ASN A 818 -9.51 33.73 7.86
CA ASN A 818 -10.08 34.56 6.78
C ASN A 818 -10.38 33.71 5.53
N PRO A 819 -11.65 33.63 5.05
CA PRO A 819 -12.03 32.86 3.85
C PRO A 819 -11.27 33.24 2.59
N LYS A 820 -10.83 34.50 2.47
CA LYS A 820 -10.01 34.95 1.35
C LYS A 820 -8.65 34.25 1.33
N GLU A 821 -8.02 34.02 2.49
CA GLU A 821 -6.72 33.34 2.57
C GLU A 821 -6.85 31.87 2.12
N ILE A 822 -7.96 31.23 2.48
CA ILE A 822 -8.29 29.86 2.08
C ILE A 822 -8.52 29.78 0.57
N MET A 823 -9.25 30.74 0.00
CA MET A 823 -9.40 30.86 -1.45
C MET A 823 -8.08 31.07 -2.17
N VAL A 824 -7.16 31.88 -1.63
CA VAL A 824 -5.82 32.06 -2.20
C VAL A 824 -5.04 30.75 -2.22
N GLN A 825 -5.16 29.93 -1.17
CA GLN A 825 -4.52 28.62 -1.09
C GLN A 825 -5.13 27.62 -2.08
N ALA A 826 -6.42 27.72 -2.38
CA ALA A 826 -7.11 26.89 -3.37
C ALA A 826 -6.79 27.28 -4.84
N LEU A 827 -6.30 28.50 -5.11
CA LEU A 827 -6.08 29.00 -6.47
C LEU A 827 -5.25 28.08 -7.39
N PRO A 828 -4.17 27.43 -6.94
CA PRO A 828 -3.42 26.48 -7.78
C PRO A 828 -4.29 25.32 -8.28
N ASN A 829 -5.16 24.78 -7.43
CA ASN A 829 -6.04 23.67 -7.80
C ASN A 829 -7.23 24.12 -8.68
N VAL A 830 -7.63 25.39 -8.58
CA VAL A 830 -8.57 26.01 -9.53
C VAL A 830 -7.96 26.16 -10.93
N GLN A 831 -6.64 26.38 -11.03
CA GLN A 831 -5.93 26.39 -12.32
C GLN A 831 -5.85 24.98 -12.91
N ASN A 832 -5.67 23.95 -12.09
CA ASN A 832 -5.75 22.55 -12.54
C ASN A 832 -7.13 22.23 -13.11
N LEU A 833 -8.22 22.67 -12.46
CA LEU A 833 -9.58 22.49 -13.00
C LEU A 833 -9.75 23.14 -14.38
N THR A 834 -9.14 24.31 -14.60
CA THR A 834 -9.14 24.99 -15.91
C THR A 834 -8.40 24.17 -16.98
N ALA A 835 -7.26 23.57 -16.59
CA ALA A 835 -6.49 22.69 -17.46
C ALA A 835 -7.28 21.41 -17.79
N THR A 836 -7.94 20.78 -16.81
CA THR A 836 -8.76 19.59 -16.99
C THR A 836 -9.91 19.81 -17.96
N ILE A 837 -10.65 20.92 -17.83
CA ILE A 837 -11.72 21.28 -18.78
C ILE A 837 -11.15 21.45 -20.21
N SER A 838 -9.96 22.03 -20.33
CA SER A 838 -9.30 22.25 -21.63
C SER A 838 -8.82 20.94 -22.27
N VAL A 839 -8.25 20.03 -21.47
CA VAL A 839 -7.77 18.72 -21.92
C VAL A 839 -8.94 17.84 -22.35
N ALA A 840 -9.99 17.76 -21.54
CA ALA A 840 -11.21 17.03 -21.88
C ALA A 840 -11.80 17.47 -23.24
N LYS A 841 -11.79 18.78 -23.50
CA LYS A 841 -12.24 19.33 -24.77
C LYS A 841 -11.35 18.90 -25.93
N ILE A 842 -10.02 18.90 -25.75
CA ILE A 842 -9.07 18.43 -26.77
C ILE A 842 -9.30 16.94 -27.06
N GLU A 843 -9.47 16.12 -26.04
CA GLU A 843 -9.67 14.67 -26.19
C GLU A 843 -10.97 14.33 -26.92
N LEU A 844 -12.06 15.05 -26.62
CA LEU A 844 -13.32 14.90 -27.34
C LEU A 844 -13.23 15.34 -28.80
N ALA A 845 -12.52 16.44 -29.09
CA ALA A 845 -12.31 16.90 -30.46
C ALA A 845 -11.41 15.96 -31.28
N LEU A 846 -10.46 15.29 -30.63
CA LEU A 846 -9.56 14.32 -31.25
C LEU A 846 -10.15 12.89 -31.31
N GLY A 847 -11.31 12.66 -30.70
CA GLY A 847 -11.91 11.33 -30.59
C GLY A 847 -11.11 10.35 -29.73
N SER A 848 -10.20 10.85 -28.89
CA SER A 848 -9.35 10.05 -27.99
C SER A 848 -10.01 9.78 -26.63
N TRP A 849 -11.16 10.38 -26.35
CA TRP A 849 -11.95 10.11 -25.16
C TRP A 849 -12.67 8.76 -25.28
N LEU A 850 -12.28 7.79 -24.44
CA LEU A 850 -12.84 6.43 -24.43
C LEU A 850 -13.96 6.23 -23.41
N GLY A 851 -14.39 7.30 -22.72
CA GLY A 851 -15.43 7.29 -21.68
C GLY A 851 -16.77 7.86 -22.13
N THR A 852 -17.74 7.89 -21.21
CA THR A 852 -19.02 8.60 -21.43
C THR A 852 -18.81 10.10 -21.35
N THR A 853 -19.27 10.86 -22.34
CA THR A 853 -19.13 12.33 -22.32
C THR A 853 -20.01 12.99 -21.25
N ASP A 854 -21.19 12.44 -20.96
CA ASP A 854 -22.06 12.89 -19.87
C ASP A 854 -21.36 12.79 -18.50
N ASP A 855 -20.67 11.67 -18.23
CA ASP A 855 -19.91 11.48 -16.99
C ASP A 855 -18.84 12.56 -16.79
N LEU A 856 -18.23 12.98 -17.90
CA LEU A 856 -17.22 14.03 -17.90
C LEU A 856 -17.81 15.41 -17.56
N VAL A 857 -18.90 15.82 -18.21
CA VAL A 857 -19.53 17.14 -17.94
C VAL A 857 -20.24 17.20 -16.59
N GLN A 858 -20.86 16.10 -16.15
CA GLN A 858 -21.52 16.00 -14.84
C GLN A 858 -20.51 16.21 -13.71
N SER A 859 -19.35 15.57 -13.79
CA SER A 859 -18.30 15.65 -12.78
C SER A 859 -17.67 17.04 -12.70
N LEU A 860 -17.35 17.64 -13.85
CA LEU A 860 -16.75 18.97 -13.92
C LEU A 860 -17.70 20.09 -13.47
N SER A 861 -19.00 19.94 -13.73
CA SER A 861 -20.02 20.95 -13.39
C SER A 861 -20.06 21.27 -11.89
N LEU A 862 -20.06 20.23 -11.05
CA LEU A 862 -20.18 20.39 -9.59
C LEU A 862 -19.01 21.19 -9.02
N ALA A 863 -17.80 20.93 -9.50
CA ALA A 863 -16.61 21.64 -9.08
C ALA A 863 -16.66 23.13 -9.42
N VAL A 864 -17.07 23.43 -10.65
CA VAL A 864 -17.23 24.83 -11.11
C VAL A 864 -18.31 25.55 -10.31
N PHE A 865 -19.44 24.89 -10.01
CA PHE A 865 -20.55 25.53 -9.31
C PHE A 865 -20.28 25.75 -7.83
N MET A 866 -19.54 24.86 -7.17
CA MET A 866 -19.12 25.04 -5.78
C MET A 866 -18.19 26.25 -5.62
N LEU A 867 -17.24 26.44 -6.54
CA LEU A 867 -16.40 27.63 -6.56
C LEU A 867 -17.23 28.92 -6.79
N SER A 868 -18.21 28.87 -7.70
CA SER A 868 -19.11 30.01 -7.93
C SER A 868 -19.89 30.38 -6.67
N GLN A 869 -20.48 29.38 -6.00
CA GLN A 869 -21.22 29.57 -4.75
C GLN A 869 -20.34 30.07 -3.61
N ALA A 870 -19.08 29.62 -3.50
CA ALA A 870 -18.14 30.13 -2.51
C ALA A 870 -17.88 31.64 -2.70
N VAL A 871 -17.66 32.07 -3.94
CA VAL A 871 -17.47 33.49 -4.27
C VAL A 871 -18.74 34.31 -4.01
N ALA A 872 -19.92 33.76 -4.32
CA ALA A 872 -21.20 34.40 -3.99
C ALA A 872 -21.38 34.58 -2.47
N SER A 873 -20.96 33.60 -1.66
CA SER A 873 -20.99 33.68 -0.20
C SER A 873 -20.05 34.79 0.31
N MET A 874 -18.83 34.91 -0.27
CA MET A 874 -17.92 36.02 0.03
C MET A 874 -18.50 37.40 -0.35
N GLN A 875 -19.26 37.50 -1.44
CA GLN A 875 -19.95 38.74 -1.82
C GLN A 875 -21.04 39.11 -0.79
N ALA A 876 -21.77 38.13 -0.27
CA ALA A 876 -22.77 38.33 0.78
C ALA A 876 -22.15 38.86 2.09
N VAL A 877 -20.95 38.37 2.45
CA VAL A 877 -20.18 38.89 3.59
C VAL A 877 -19.85 40.37 3.40
N VAL A 878 -19.33 40.76 2.23
CA VAL A 878 -19.00 42.17 1.92
C VAL A 878 -20.24 43.06 1.98
N ALA A 879 -21.38 42.58 1.49
CA ALA A 879 -22.64 43.32 1.52
C ALA A 879 -23.20 43.51 2.95
N THR A 880 -22.94 42.55 3.85
CA THR A 880 -23.52 42.52 5.20
C THR A 880 -22.63 43.18 6.25
N ALA A 881 -21.31 43.26 6.03
CA ALA A 881 -20.34 43.80 6.97
C ALA A 881 -20.60 45.25 7.42
N ASP A 882 -21.30 46.05 6.61
CA ASP A 882 -21.67 47.43 6.94
C ASP A 882 -22.90 47.56 7.87
N SER A 883 -23.49 46.44 8.30
CA SER A 883 -24.65 46.41 9.19
C SER A 883 -24.26 46.57 10.66
N TYR A 884 -24.97 47.42 11.40
CA TYR A 884 -24.83 47.60 12.85
C TYR A 884 -25.71 46.66 13.69
N GLU A 885 -26.52 45.81 13.04
CA GLU A 885 -27.45 44.91 13.71
C GLU A 885 -26.74 43.63 14.17
N ALA A 886 -26.70 43.39 15.48
CA ALA A 886 -26.06 42.19 16.06
C ALA A 886 -26.60 40.88 15.45
N ALA A 887 -27.89 40.81 15.11
CA ALA A 887 -28.48 39.66 14.44
C ALA A 887 -27.91 39.40 13.03
N LYS A 888 -27.65 40.45 12.25
CA LYS A 888 -27.06 40.32 10.91
C LYS A 888 -25.57 39.98 10.97
N LYS A 889 -24.86 40.46 12.01
CA LYS A 889 -23.47 40.03 12.27
C LYS A 889 -23.38 38.55 12.66
N LYS A 890 -24.43 37.99 13.27
CA LYS A 890 -24.55 36.53 13.47
C LYS A 890 -24.81 35.79 12.17
N GLU A 891 -25.67 36.31 11.29
CA GLU A 891 -25.94 35.68 9.98
C GLU A 891 -24.71 35.62 9.07
N MET A 892 -23.78 36.59 9.15
CA MET A 892 -22.50 36.58 8.41
C MET A 892 -21.65 35.32 8.66
N ILE A 893 -21.79 34.71 9.83
CA ILE A 893 -21.06 33.49 10.19
C ILE A 893 -21.45 32.37 9.22
N ASN A 894 -22.73 32.24 8.89
CA ASN A 894 -23.21 31.20 8.00
C ASN A 894 -22.64 31.35 6.58
N GLU A 895 -22.56 32.59 6.08
CA GLU A 895 -21.96 32.88 4.77
C GLU A 895 -20.45 32.62 4.74
N ILE A 896 -19.74 32.96 5.83
CA ILE A 896 -18.32 32.67 6.01
C ILE A 896 -18.09 31.16 6.06
N LEU A 897 -18.90 30.42 6.82
CA LEU A 897 -18.81 28.97 6.96
C LEU A 897 -19.06 28.25 5.65
N MET A 898 -20.15 28.58 4.96
CA MET A 898 -20.49 27.99 3.67
C MET A 898 -19.43 28.33 2.62
N GLY A 899 -18.94 29.57 2.60
CA GLY A 899 -17.85 29.99 1.71
C GLY A 899 -16.57 29.18 1.94
N VAL A 900 -16.18 28.94 3.19
CA VAL A 900 -15.00 28.11 3.50
C VAL A 900 -15.24 26.65 3.13
N LEU A 901 -16.38 26.10 3.53
CA LEU A 901 -16.75 24.70 3.32
C LEU A 901 -16.71 24.29 1.85
N LEU A 902 -17.18 25.14 0.95
CA LEU A 902 -17.23 24.86 -0.49
C LEU A 902 -15.85 24.90 -1.17
N VAL A 903 -14.86 25.49 -0.49
CA VAL A 903 -13.49 25.71 -1.00
C VAL A 903 -12.51 24.71 -0.42
N VAL A 904 -12.79 24.20 0.78
CA VAL A 904 -12.00 23.17 1.46
C VAL A 904 -11.61 22.00 0.55
N PRO A 905 -12.51 21.43 -0.29
CA PRO A 905 -12.13 20.31 -1.15
C PRO A 905 -11.04 20.68 -2.17
N PHE A 906 -10.82 21.97 -2.42
CA PHE A 906 -9.79 22.49 -3.34
C PHE A 906 -8.42 22.71 -2.69
N LEU A 907 -8.21 22.31 -1.44
CA LEU A 907 -6.94 22.52 -0.73
C LEU A 907 -5.95 21.35 -0.82
N GLY A 908 -6.41 20.14 -1.21
CA GLY A 908 -5.56 18.98 -1.49
C GLY A 908 -4.94 18.27 -0.27
N GLU A 909 -4.50 18.98 0.76
CA GLU A 909 -3.93 18.42 2.01
C GLU A 909 -4.79 18.77 3.24
N LEU A 910 -5.25 17.76 3.98
CA LEU A 910 -6.25 17.92 5.07
C LEU A 910 -5.69 18.45 6.40
N GLU A 911 -4.36 18.48 6.63
CA GLU A 911 -3.77 18.99 7.88
C GLU A 911 -4.00 20.50 8.08
N ALA A 912 -4.01 21.30 7.01
CA ALA A 912 -4.28 22.75 7.08
C ALA A 912 -5.76 23.09 7.38
N VAL A 913 -6.64 22.10 7.29
CA VAL A 913 -8.10 22.29 7.33
C VAL A 913 -8.67 22.08 8.74
N ALA A 914 -8.03 21.23 9.54
CA ALA A 914 -8.45 20.95 10.91
C ALA A 914 -8.43 22.21 11.79
N ASP A 915 -7.38 23.02 11.69
CA ASP A 915 -7.25 24.29 12.43
C ASP A 915 -8.29 25.33 11.98
N VAL A 916 -8.64 25.34 10.68
CA VAL A 916 -9.67 26.20 10.10
C VAL A 916 -11.05 25.80 10.62
N PHE A 917 -11.41 24.52 10.57
CA PHE A 917 -12.68 24.04 11.09
C PHE A 917 -12.78 24.15 12.61
N ALA A 918 -11.69 23.91 13.35
CA ALA A 918 -11.63 24.11 14.80
C ALA A 918 -11.83 25.58 15.16
N GLY A 919 -11.17 26.51 14.46
CA GLY A 919 -11.34 27.95 14.63
C GLY A 919 -12.78 28.41 14.35
N LEU A 920 -13.40 27.89 13.30
CA LEU A 920 -14.78 28.19 12.93
C LEU A 920 -15.80 27.61 13.93
N SER A 921 -15.62 26.36 14.35
CA SER A 921 -16.46 25.71 15.37
C SER A 921 -16.43 26.48 16.68
N ARG A 922 -15.27 26.99 17.08
CA ARG A 922 -15.10 27.81 18.29
C ARG A 922 -15.92 29.10 18.21
N ILE A 923 -15.89 29.80 17.08
CA ILE A 923 -16.65 31.06 16.92
C ILE A 923 -18.17 30.83 16.95
N ILE A 924 -18.64 29.72 16.35
CA ILE A 924 -20.04 29.30 16.41
C ILE A 924 -20.49 29.06 17.85
N THR A 925 -19.73 28.27 18.62
CA THR A 925 -20.02 27.99 20.03
C THR A 925 -20.07 29.27 20.86
N MET A 926 -19.13 30.20 20.62
CA MET A 926 -19.04 31.49 21.31
C MET A 926 -20.28 32.38 21.12
N ILE A 927 -21.07 32.18 20.07
CA ILE A 927 -22.20 33.05 19.68
C ILE A 927 -23.57 32.50 20.14
N GLY A 928 -23.58 31.27 20.66
CA GLY A 928 -24.71 30.67 21.39
C GLY A 928 -25.89 30.23 20.52
N ASP A 929 -25.73 30.17 19.19
CA ASP A 929 -26.78 29.70 18.28
C ASP A 929 -26.75 28.18 18.13
N VAL A 930 -27.40 27.50 19.08
CA VAL A 930 -27.53 26.03 19.18
C VAL A 930 -28.29 25.40 17.99
N GLY A 931 -28.87 26.22 17.10
CA GLY A 931 -29.67 25.76 15.96
C GLY A 931 -28.96 25.58 14.63
N ILE A 932 -27.74 26.11 14.44
CA ILE A 932 -27.14 26.24 13.09
C ILE A 932 -25.73 25.62 12.99
N GLY A 933 -24.98 25.55 14.09
CA GLY A 933 -23.58 25.11 14.07
C GLY A 933 -23.30 23.61 14.12
N ALA A 934 -24.13 22.86 14.85
CA ALA A 934 -23.89 21.44 15.13
C ALA A 934 -24.38 20.50 14.01
N THR A 935 -25.22 20.98 13.09
CA THR A 935 -25.82 20.12 12.06
C THR A 935 -25.16 20.19 10.69
N THR A 936 -24.43 21.26 10.36
CA THR A 936 -23.89 21.45 9.00
C THR A 936 -22.39 21.20 8.93
N VAL A 937 -21.61 21.71 9.88
CA VAL A 937 -20.15 21.47 9.93
C VAL A 937 -19.86 20.04 10.41
N TYR A 938 -20.58 19.58 11.43
CA TYR A 938 -20.43 18.23 11.97
C TYR A 938 -20.92 17.15 11.00
N ALA A 939 -22.00 17.38 10.23
CA ALA A 939 -22.49 16.38 9.26
C ALA A 939 -21.55 16.15 8.08
N ILE A 940 -20.67 17.11 7.78
CA ILE A 940 -19.71 17.04 6.68
C ILE A 940 -18.38 16.44 7.15
N VAL A 941 -17.97 16.80 8.38
CA VAL A 941 -16.78 16.21 9.02
C VAL A 941 -17.03 14.75 9.45
N ASP A 942 -18.25 14.37 9.87
CA ASP A 942 -18.58 13.00 10.28
C ASP A 942 -18.96 12.07 9.11
N ASN A 943 -19.15 12.59 7.89
CA ASN A 943 -19.48 11.78 6.71
C ASN A 943 -18.56 12.09 5.52
N PRO A 944 -17.32 11.55 5.51
CA PRO A 944 -16.37 11.77 4.42
C PRO A 944 -16.80 11.19 3.06
N LYS A 945 -17.96 10.53 2.96
CA LYS A 945 -18.49 9.94 1.71
C LYS A 945 -19.57 10.79 1.03
N MET A 946 -19.56 12.11 1.23
CA MET A 946 -20.49 12.97 0.53
C MET A 946 -20.10 13.09 -0.95
N ALA A 947 -21.11 13.05 -1.82
CA ALA A 947 -20.94 13.14 -3.26
C ALA A 947 -20.02 14.29 -3.75
N PRO A 948 -20.10 15.52 -3.20
CA PRO A 948 -19.22 16.61 -3.62
C PRO A 948 -17.75 16.44 -3.19
N LEU A 949 -17.49 15.81 -2.04
CA LEU A 949 -16.13 15.55 -1.57
C LEU A 949 -15.47 14.47 -2.42
N THR A 950 -16.18 13.36 -2.66
CA THR A 950 -15.69 12.28 -3.52
C THR A 950 -15.40 12.77 -4.93
N ILE A 951 -16.28 13.59 -5.52
CA ILE A 951 -16.04 14.15 -6.86
C ILE A 951 -14.83 15.08 -6.85
N LEU A 952 -14.68 15.95 -5.85
CA LEU A 952 -13.60 16.94 -5.83
C LEU A 952 -12.24 16.36 -5.46
N GLU A 953 -12.19 15.41 -4.52
CA GLU A 953 -10.98 14.66 -4.21
C GLU A 953 -10.48 13.97 -5.47
N THR A 954 -11.32 13.19 -6.15
CA THR A 954 -10.94 12.54 -7.40
C THR A 954 -10.57 13.56 -8.47
N LEU A 955 -11.33 14.65 -8.66
CA LEU A 955 -11.08 15.61 -9.72
C LEU A 955 -9.80 16.44 -9.54
N LEU A 956 -9.32 16.65 -8.31
CA LEU A 956 -8.24 17.61 -8.01
C LEU A 956 -6.88 16.98 -7.70
N LEU A 957 -6.74 15.64 -7.72
CA LEU A 957 -5.45 14.95 -7.67
C LEU A 957 -4.47 15.38 -8.79
N GLY A 958 -3.16 15.16 -8.66
CA GLY A 958 -2.24 15.33 -9.79
C GLY A 958 -2.46 14.26 -10.88
N GLY A 959 -2.21 14.55 -12.16
CA GLY A 959 -2.28 13.57 -13.26
C GLY A 959 -3.49 13.72 -14.22
N MET A 960 -3.42 13.06 -15.39
CA MET A 960 -4.56 12.98 -16.32
C MET A 960 -5.58 11.98 -15.79
N ARG A 961 -6.87 12.30 -15.94
CA ARG A 961 -7.97 11.46 -15.44
C ARG A 961 -8.43 10.47 -16.49
N ASP A 962 -8.75 9.27 -16.04
CA ASP A 962 -9.23 8.21 -16.93
C ASP A 962 -10.78 8.19 -17.00
N PRO A 963 -11.34 7.56 -18.06
CA PRO A 963 -12.78 7.37 -18.22
C PRO A 963 -13.54 6.77 -17.02
N ASN A 964 -12.94 5.85 -16.26
CA ASN A 964 -13.58 5.16 -15.13
C ASN A 964 -13.66 6.06 -13.90
N GLU A 965 -12.68 6.92 -13.68
CA GLU A 965 -12.72 7.95 -12.64
C GLU A 965 -13.87 8.92 -12.91
N PHE A 966 -14.01 9.40 -14.16
CA PHE A 966 -15.15 10.23 -14.54
C PHE A 966 -16.48 9.50 -14.47
N ALA A 967 -16.55 8.21 -14.82
CA ALA A 967 -17.77 7.41 -14.68
C ALA A 967 -18.22 7.30 -13.21
N THR A 968 -17.26 7.13 -12.30
CA THR A 968 -17.51 7.08 -10.86
C THR A 968 -18.04 8.42 -10.37
N MET A 969 -17.36 9.52 -10.70
CA MET A 969 -17.76 10.87 -10.35
C MET A 969 -19.14 11.25 -10.93
N GLY A 970 -19.40 10.90 -12.19
CA GLY A 970 -20.68 11.13 -12.87
C GLY A 970 -21.83 10.36 -12.24
N SER A 971 -21.60 9.11 -11.84
CA SER A 971 -22.59 8.30 -11.10
C SER A 971 -22.91 8.92 -9.73
N VAL A 972 -21.89 9.33 -9.00
CA VAL A 972 -22.02 10.01 -7.71
C VAL A 972 -22.78 11.33 -7.88
N ARG A 973 -22.49 12.09 -8.94
CA ARG A 973 -23.16 13.36 -9.23
C ARG A 973 -24.64 13.17 -9.48
N ARG A 974 -25.01 12.20 -10.32
CA ARG A 974 -26.41 11.92 -10.67
C ARG A 974 -27.22 11.33 -9.51
N ALA A 975 -26.55 10.73 -8.52
CA ALA A 975 -27.20 10.24 -7.31
C ALA A 975 -27.63 11.36 -6.34
N MET A 976 -27.12 12.59 -6.51
CA MET A 976 -27.49 13.74 -5.69
C MET A 976 -28.92 14.19 -5.97
N THR A 977 -29.70 14.32 -4.92
CA THR A 977 -31.06 14.87 -4.96
C THR A 977 -31.06 16.39 -5.13
N LYS A 978 -32.16 16.93 -5.67
CA LYS A 978 -32.33 18.38 -5.79
C LYS A 978 -32.27 19.10 -4.44
N ASP A 979 -32.74 18.47 -3.37
CA ASP A 979 -32.67 19.03 -2.01
C ASP A 979 -31.21 19.07 -1.49
N GLU A 980 -30.37 18.08 -1.83
CA GLU A 980 -28.94 18.09 -1.52
C GLU A 980 -28.20 19.20 -2.27
N ILE A 981 -28.46 19.39 -3.57
CA ILE A 981 -27.86 20.49 -4.34
C ILE A 981 -28.30 21.85 -3.80
N LYS A 982 -29.59 22.00 -3.50
CA LYS A 982 -30.14 23.23 -2.90
C LYS A 982 -29.50 23.56 -1.54
N SER A 983 -29.15 22.54 -0.76
CA SER A 983 -28.49 22.73 0.55
C SER A 983 -27.10 23.35 0.44
N LEU A 984 -26.44 23.24 -0.73
CA LEU A 984 -25.12 23.82 -0.98
C LEU A 984 -25.18 25.32 -1.28
N GLY A 985 -26.35 25.84 -1.70
CA GLY A 985 -26.61 27.27 -1.88
C GLY A 985 -27.46 27.60 -3.10
N THR A 986 -27.86 28.87 -3.21
CA THR A 986 -28.81 29.34 -4.23
C THR A 986 -28.16 29.58 -5.60
N GLU A 987 -26.87 29.91 -5.66
CA GLU A 987 -26.11 30.09 -6.90
C GLU A 987 -25.87 28.73 -7.57
N ILE A 988 -25.44 27.72 -6.80
CA ILE A 988 -25.26 26.35 -7.29
C ILE A 988 -26.59 25.70 -7.69
N GLU A 989 -27.69 25.96 -6.97
CA GLU A 989 -29.03 25.52 -7.38
C GLU A 989 -29.42 26.08 -8.75
N ALA A 990 -29.20 27.38 -8.99
CA ALA A 990 -29.54 28.02 -10.24
C ALA A 990 -28.69 27.52 -11.43
N LEU A 991 -27.37 27.40 -11.22
CA LEU A 991 -26.44 26.88 -12.23
C LEU A 991 -26.71 25.41 -12.55
N ASP A 992 -27.04 24.60 -11.55
CA ASP A 992 -27.37 23.20 -11.76
C ASP A 992 -28.70 23.01 -12.49
N ASP A 993 -29.75 23.75 -12.12
CA ASP A 993 -31.03 23.69 -12.83
C ASP A 993 -30.87 24.03 -14.32
N GLN A 994 -30.01 24.99 -14.65
CA GLN A 994 -29.64 25.33 -16.03
C GLN A 994 -28.80 24.23 -16.70
N PHE A 995 -27.78 23.70 -16.02
CA PHE A 995 -26.93 22.64 -16.58
C PHE A 995 -27.73 21.37 -16.87
N GLN A 996 -28.59 20.93 -15.94
CA GLN A 996 -29.44 19.75 -16.14
C GLN A 996 -30.45 19.95 -17.28
N SER A 997 -30.91 21.19 -17.54
CA SER A 997 -31.79 21.48 -18.69
C SER A 997 -31.07 21.25 -20.03
N ILE A 998 -29.77 21.55 -20.09
CA ILE A 998 -28.90 21.40 -21.26
C ILE A 998 -28.59 19.90 -21.49
N VAL A 999 -28.06 19.20 -20.47
CA VAL A 999 -27.62 17.80 -20.62
C VAL A 999 -28.78 16.81 -20.75
N ALA A 1000 -29.98 17.13 -20.23
CA ALA A 1000 -31.16 16.26 -20.37
C ALA A 1000 -31.58 16.03 -21.83
N LYS A 1001 -31.13 16.89 -22.76
CA LYS A 1001 -31.38 16.73 -24.20
C LYS A 1001 -30.56 15.60 -24.82
N CYS A 1002 -29.39 15.26 -24.24
CA CYS A 1002 -28.55 14.14 -24.65
C CYS A 1002 -29.20 12.77 -24.37
N LEU A 1003 -30.10 12.68 -23.37
CA LEU A 1003 -30.76 11.44 -22.94
C LEU A 1003 -32.01 11.06 -23.77
N SER A 1004 -32.40 11.87 -24.74
CA SER A 1004 -33.71 11.76 -25.43
C SER A 1004 -33.70 11.08 -26.81
N THR A 1005 -32.62 10.39 -27.18
CA THR A 1005 -32.52 9.61 -28.43
C THR A 1005 -31.94 8.23 -28.23
#